data_AF-A0A8R1DUU1-F1
#
_entry.id   AF-A0A8R1DUU1-F1
#
_cell.length_a   1.000
_cell.length_b   1.000
_cell.length_c   1.000
_cell.angle_alpha   90.00
_cell.angle_beta   90.00
_cell.angle_gamma   90.00
#
_symmetry.space_group_name_H-M   'P 1'
#
loop_
_entity.id
_entity.type
_entity.pdbx_description
1 polymer ?
#
loop_
_entity_poly.entity_id
_entity_poly.type
_entity_poly.pdbx_seq_one_letter_code
_entity_poly.pdbx_strand_id
1 'polypeptide(L)'
;MNKLSLHEHPKQVQRFIDFQICCARNHSTLQCRLGVQQAAAGLPPHQFSALLPIAFANLASQPDPSSPLHTLCLQHVVFFVFHHFPDNLLSGLDLALEGCNTNSTPSSLLDAIVDKLEANDYLRKKSSFDLGAAKADDCARTLAKRLDEARTKLPTFYAIWSRYMDSLTRLAQLFLFVPIRDGYEPNQPVTVLQRECYEYFARVAAVFSPLIAPYSPTHPPFSPSHENQAMLVLDRFIEFLSALHFNSSIPPGMQNIQSLVWQYYYEKLSFLTHGTQHYYDVLERQLIRLNWQAFWPSKHAIISMETCLDMRSPDCASFVSQIVARIPWSSILQSMHEDSRPSYMASLFGVLVRLVASSRNYNKVRASLLELIKSLSLRTDWNRVSPEDAATIATAVSKSLPSDSLPNPAEIISVIQVIWRKICCLVVREPFSHETLQKQTIWIRTECALLLKADTAKIPAAYNSLISDINALTLNHSNLREFGVVIRELTALWKNITDSKLGESLVTLWTEYLSANPTSPLVLSSTSTIIDSLNSDQLTTALKVVEKTIGAYFLRTDSTWAELLQWIQFPNGRLKSIKSYLMTVPSTENKVIMLPLTLKVFMDYGGAVDNNFFELHHYVVSIRPKHVNSESGFVCLLARLIQWMAARSPTLPTHFAATDDLLPPLIRFLSKASKDESSFLTALISSKKTSHSQKLRVVLQILELYLTQQTIGDGKRPRCEANSPVLNSRISTLKELAQHKSNQNMSVAFNKATVYFVQVDTHHIQSAAKMLLEIGRTTFGDRFLCEV
;
A
#
# COMPACT_ATOMS: atom_id res chain seq x y z
N MET A 1 -58.74 0.76 -23.86
CA MET A 1 -60.13 0.93 -24.31
C MET A 1 -60.71 2.16 -23.63
N ASN A 2 -60.75 3.29 -24.32
CA ASN A 2 -61.58 4.45 -23.98
C ASN A 2 -62.07 5.01 -25.32
N LYS A 3 -63.39 5.06 -25.52
CA LYS A 3 -64.05 5.60 -26.70
C LYS A 3 -63.94 7.12 -26.66
N LEU A 4 -63.20 7.72 -27.59
CA LEU A 4 -63.28 9.16 -27.90
C LEU A 4 -64.34 9.35 -28.99
N SER A 5 -65.35 10.14 -28.68
CA SER A 5 -66.44 10.49 -29.59
C SER A 5 -65.97 11.49 -30.66
N LEU A 6 -65.73 11.00 -31.87
CA LEU A 6 -65.74 11.79 -33.11
C LEU A 6 -67.20 12.06 -33.49
N HIS A 7 -67.85 13.10 -32.97
CA HIS A 7 -69.26 13.37 -33.31
C HIS A 7 -69.58 14.72 -33.96
N GLU A 8 -68.59 15.57 -34.26
CA GLU A 8 -68.83 16.79 -35.03
C GLU A 8 -67.93 16.82 -36.27
N HIS A 9 -68.55 16.73 -37.46
CA HIS A 9 -67.98 16.76 -38.83
C HIS A 9 -67.33 15.49 -39.44
N PRO A 10 -68.05 14.35 -39.53
CA PRO A 10 -67.57 13.14 -40.22
C PRO A 10 -67.30 13.30 -41.73
N LYS A 11 -67.92 14.29 -42.40
CA LYS A 11 -67.77 14.48 -43.86
C LYS A 11 -66.43 15.09 -44.29
N GLN A 12 -65.74 15.85 -43.43
CA GLN A 12 -64.47 16.48 -43.78
C GLN A 12 -63.28 15.54 -43.59
N VAL A 13 -63.27 14.74 -42.52
CA VAL A 13 -62.26 13.69 -42.28
C VAL A 13 -62.37 12.60 -43.35
N GLN A 14 -63.60 12.16 -43.68
CA GLN A 14 -63.81 11.19 -44.77
C GLN A 14 -63.36 11.75 -46.13
N ARG A 15 -63.65 13.01 -46.45
CA ARG A 15 -63.14 13.67 -47.67
C ARG A 15 -61.62 13.78 -47.72
N PHE A 16 -60.95 13.95 -46.57
CA PHE A 16 -59.50 14.00 -46.49
C PHE A 16 -58.87 12.62 -46.70
N ILE A 17 -59.47 11.56 -46.13
CA ILE A 17 -59.10 10.16 -46.37
C ILE A 17 -59.33 9.78 -47.84
N ASP A 18 -60.48 10.13 -48.40
CA ASP A 18 -60.81 9.90 -49.81
C ASP A 18 -59.87 10.68 -50.76
N PHE A 19 -59.40 11.87 -50.35
CA PHE A 19 -58.40 12.67 -51.07
C PHE A 19 -57.00 12.07 -50.98
N GLN A 20 -56.59 11.50 -49.84
CA GLN A 20 -55.33 10.75 -49.73
C GLN A 20 -55.32 9.49 -50.60
N ILE A 21 -56.45 8.78 -50.69
CA ILE A 21 -56.64 7.64 -51.60
C ILE A 21 -56.56 8.08 -53.07
N CYS A 22 -57.04 9.28 -53.39
CA CYS A 22 -56.98 9.85 -54.75
C CYS A 22 -55.57 10.32 -55.15
N CYS A 23 -54.84 11.00 -54.26
CA CYS A 23 -53.43 11.39 -54.48
C CYS A 23 -52.49 10.18 -54.56
N ALA A 24 -52.83 9.05 -53.92
CA ALA A 24 -52.08 7.79 -54.06
C ALA A 24 -52.28 7.11 -55.44
N ARG A 25 -53.33 7.48 -56.19
CA ARG A 25 -53.64 6.90 -57.52
C ARG A 25 -53.20 7.76 -58.71
N ASN A 26 -53.03 9.06 -58.56
CA ASN A 26 -52.70 9.97 -59.67
C ASN A 26 -51.47 10.82 -59.37
N HIS A 27 -50.45 10.71 -60.23
CA HIS A 27 -49.20 11.49 -60.24
C HIS A 27 -49.42 12.98 -60.60
N SER A 28 -50.24 13.75 -59.86
CA SER A 28 -50.39 15.20 -60.07
C SER A 28 -49.98 16.01 -58.83
N THR A 29 -48.74 16.48 -58.84
CA THR A 29 -48.01 17.07 -57.70
C THR A 29 -48.41 18.50 -57.31
N LEU A 30 -49.16 19.24 -58.14
CA LEU A 30 -49.51 20.65 -57.84
C LEU A 30 -50.91 20.84 -57.21
N GLN A 31 -51.94 20.11 -57.67
CA GLN A 31 -53.31 20.22 -57.13
C GLN A 31 -53.44 19.58 -55.74
N CYS A 32 -52.73 18.48 -55.46
CA CYS A 32 -52.68 17.88 -54.12
C CYS A 32 -52.03 18.82 -53.07
N ARG A 33 -51.06 19.65 -53.47
CA ARG A 33 -50.41 20.65 -52.60
C ARG A 33 -51.32 21.80 -52.21
N LEU A 34 -52.12 22.32 -53.15
CA LEU A 34 -53.06 23.41 -52.93
C LEU A 34 -54.28 22.98 -52.08
N GLY A 35 -54.78 21.76 -52.26
CA GLY A 35 -55.92 21.23 -51.51
C GLY A 35 -55.64 20.96 -50.03
N VAL A 36 -54.44 20.46 -49.70
CA VAL A 36 -54.02 20.23 -48.31
C VAL A 36 -53.81 21.55 -47.57
N GLN A 37 -53.22 22.57 -48.22
CA GLN A 37 -53.03 23.89 -47.61
C GLN A 37 -54.36 24.64 -47.36
N GLN A 38 -55.32 24.54 -48.29
CA GLN A 38 -56.65 25.16 -48.12
C GLN A 38 -57.55 24.43 -47.12
N ALA A 39 -57.51 23.08 -47.07
CA ALA A 39 -58.23 22.31 -46.06
C ALA A 39 -57.63 22.45 -44.65
N ALA A 40 -56.31 22.71 -44.56
CA ALA A 40 -55.62 22.88 -43.29
C ALA A 40 -55.80 24.26 -42.63
N ALA A 41 -56.19 25.28 -43.39
CA ALA A 41 -56.44 26.62 -42.84
C ALA A 41 -57.67 26.70 -41.90
N GLY A 42 -58.51 25.66 -41.83
CA GLY A 42 -59.78 25.67 -41.08
C GLY A 42 -59.94 24.61 -39.98
N LEU A 43 -58.93 23.76 -39.73
CA LEU A 43 -59.04 22.65 -38.77
C LEU A 43 -58.17 22.91 -37.53
N PRO A 44 -58.69 22.73 -36.29
CA PRO A 44 -57.95 22.99 -35.06
C PRO A 44 -56.82 21.96 -34.81
N PRO A 45 -55.75 22.33 -34.07
CA PRO A 45 -54.54 21.51 -33.90
C PRO A 45 -54.79 20.07 -33.41
N HIS A 46 -55.77 19.87 -32.52
CA HIS A 46 -56.12 18.56 -31.96
C HIS A 46 -56.67 17.55 -32.99
N GLN A 47 -57.19 18.02 -34.13
CA GLN A 47 -57.66 17.15 -35.20
C GLN A 47 -56.52 16.70 -36.12
N PHE A 48 -55.47 17.52 -36.26
CA PHE A 48 -54.25 17.14 -36.98
C PHE A 48 -53.40 16.15 -36.21
N SER A 49 -53.29 16.31 -34.89
CA SER A 49 -52.58 15.33 -34.06
C SER A 49 -53.23 13.94 -34.11
N ALA A 50 -54.56 13.86 -34.26
CA ALA A 50 -55.27 12.60 -34.47
C ALA A 50 -55.02 11.94 -35.85
N LEU A 51 -54.60 12.72 -36.86
CA LEU A 51 -54.27 12.23 -38.20
C LEU A 51 -52.79 11.84 -38.35
N LEU A 52 -51.91 12.29 -37.46
CA LEU A 52 -50.47 11.97 -37.47
C LEU A 52 -50.19 10.46 -37.49
N PRO A 53 -50.85 9.59 -36.69
CA PRO A 53 -50.60 8.15 -36.75
C PRO A 53 -50.89 7.52 -38.12
N ILE A 54 -51.93 8.00 -38.80
CA ILE A 54 -52.32 7.50 -40.13
C ILE A 54 -51.30 7.94 -41.18
N ALA A 55 -50.89 9.22 -41.14
CA ALA A 55 -49.87 9.74 -42.04
C ALA A 55 -48.52 9.02 -41.83
N PHE A 56 -48.17 8.75 -40.58
CA PHE A 56 -46.97 8.00 -40.22
C PHE A 56 -47.04 6.54 -40.70
N ALA A 57 -48.17 5.85 -40.53
CA ALA A 57 -48.37 4.50 -41.04
C ALA A 57 -48.23 4.42 -42.57
N ASN A 58 -48.74 5.42 -43.29
CA ASN A 58 -48.58 5.54 -44.74
C ASN A 58 -47.10 5.70 -45.12
N LEU A 59 -46.35 6.56 -44.44
CA LEU A 59 -44.91 6.71 -44.66
C LEU A 59 -44.14 5.41 -44.34
N ALA A 60 -44.43 4.76 -43.22
CA ALA A 60 -43.80 3.51 -42.81
C ALA A 60 -44.07 2.35 -43.81
N SER A 61 -45.22 2.37 -44.49
CA SER A 61 -45.57 1.38 -45.53
C SER A 61 -44.77 1.53 -46.84
N GLN A 62 -44.03 2.64 -47.00
CA GLN A 62 -43.26 2.95 -48.20
C GLN A 62 -41.76 2.96 -47.89
N PRO A 63 -41.09 1.79 -47.85
CA PRO A 63 -39.71 1.67 -47.36
C PRO A 63 -38.65 2.19 -48.33
N ASP A 64 -38.98 2.40 -49.60
CA ASP A 64 -38.02 2.88 -50.62
C ASP A 64 -37.95 4.42 -50.62
N PRO A 65 -36.84 5.02 -50.15
CA PRO A 65 -36.67 6.47 -50.10
C PRO A 65 -36.56 7.12 -51.49
N SER A 66 -36.25 6.33 -52.53
CA SER A 66 -36.15 6.85 -53.92
C SER A 66 -37.51 6.98 -54.61
N SER A 67 -38.57 6.41 -54.03
CA SER A 67 -39.92 6.48 -54.58
C SER A 67 -40.51 7.89 -54.46
N PRO A 68 -41.13 8.44 -55.52
CA PRO A 68 -41.89 9.69 -55.45
C PRO A 68 -43.01 9.65 -54.40
N LEU A 69 -43.60 8.46 -54.16
CA LEU A 69 -44.64 8.28 -53.16
C LEU A 69 -44.09 8.40 -51.74
N HIS A 70 -42.90 7.86 -51.48
CA HIS A 70 -42.20 8.05 -50.20
C HIS A 70 -41.94 9.53 -49.93
N THR A 71 -41.44 10.26 -50.93
CA THR A 71 -41.18 11.70 -50.81
C THR A 71 -42.45 12.49 -50.52
N LEU A 72 -43.58 12.13 -51.15
CA LEU A 72 -44.88 12.76 -50.90
C LEU A 72 -45.39 12.46 -49.47
N CYS A 73 -45.35 11.20 -49.05
CA CYS A 73 -45.73 10.79 -47.69
C CYS A 73 -44.88 11.49 -46.62
N LEU A 74 -43.57 11.62 -46.86
CA LEU A 74 -42.64 12.34 -45.99
C LEU A 74 -43.02 13.82 -45.88
N GLN A 75 -43.30 14.49 -47.01
CA GLN A 75 -43.75 15.89 -47.02
C GLN A 75 -45.06 16.08 -46.25
N HIS A 76 -46.01 15.14 -46.35
CA HIS A 76 -47.27 15.20 -45.59
C HIS A 76 -47.07 15.06 -44.09
N VAL A 77 -46.26 14.09 -43.65
CA VAL A 77 -45.95 13.92 -42.22
C VAL A 77 -45.25 15.16 -41.68
N VAL A 78 -44.21 15.66 -42.37
CA VAL A 78 -43.51 16.89 -41.98
C VAL A 78 -44.46 18.10 -41.95
N PHE A 79 -45.35 18.25 -42.94
CA PHE A 79 -46.34 19.32 -42.92
C PHE A 79 -47.23 19.25 -41.68
N PHE A 80 -47.75 18.07 -41.31
CA PHE A 80 -48.59 17.94 -40.11
C PHE A 80 -47.84 18.18 -38.80
N VAL A 81 -46.58 17.75 -38.70
CA VAL A 81 -45.74 17.99 -37.51
C VAL A 81 -45.51 19.49 -37.29
N PHE A 82 -45.35 20.27 -38.37
CA PHE A 82 -45.08 21.71 -38.31
C PHE A 82 -46.33 22.59 -38.53
N HIS A 83 -47.50 22.01 -38.73
CA HIS A 83 -48.75 22.76 -38.86
C HIS A 83 -49.20 23.26 -37.47
N HIS A 84 -49.45 24.56 -37.33
CA HIS A 84 -49.66 25.24 -36.03
C HIS A 84 -48.51 24.95 -35.04
N PHE A 85 -47.27 25.10 -35.50
CA PHE A 85 -46.07 24.92 -34.67
C PHE A 85 -46.08 25.84 -33.43
N PRO A 86 -45.68 25.36 -32.23
CA PRO A 86 -45.09 24.05 -31.90
C PRO A 86 -46.07 22.96 -31.42
N ASP A 87 -47.38 23.15 -31.55
CA ASP A 87 -48.37 22.31 -30.85
C ASP A 87 -48.31 20.81 -31.21
N ASN A 88 -48.12 20.51 -32.49
CA ASN A 88 -48.10 19.13 -33.01
C ASN A 88 -46.71 18.46 -32.98
N LEU A 89 -45.65 19.20 -32.65
CA LEU A 89 -44.27 18.69 -32.70
C LEU A 89 -44.08 17.52 -31.75
N LEU A 90 -44.57 17.64 -30.51
CA LEU A 90 -44.35 16.63 -29.48
C LEU A 90 -44.98 15.28 -29.85
N SER A 91 -46.23 15.30 -30.34
CA SER A 91 -46.93 14.10 -30.81
C SER A 91 -46.25 13.49 -32.05
N GLY A 92 -45.75 14.32 -32.96
CA GLY A 92 -44.98 13.88 -34.12
C GLY A 92 -43.66 13.22 -33.75
N LEU A 93 -42.90 13.85 -32.84
CA LEU A 93 -41.64 13.34 -32.33
C LEU A 93 -41.84 12.02 -31.59
N ASP A 94 -42.86 11.93 -30.72
CA ASP A 94 -43.16 10.73 -29.95
C ASP A 94 -43.47 9.53 -30.86
N LEU A 95 -44.28 9.73 -31.91
CA LEU A 95 -44.56 8.71 -32.93
C LEU A 95 -43.31 8.30 -33.71
N ALA A 96 -42.48 9.27 -34.12
CA ALA A 96 -41.24 8.98 -34.84
C ALA A 96 -40.23 8.21 -33.98
N LEU A 97 -40.12 8.53 -32.68
CA LEU A 97 -39.26 7.81 -31.73
C LEU A 97 -39.79 6.40 -31.43
N GLU A 98 -41.11 6.24 -31.32
CA GLU A 98 -41.72 4.92 -31.15
C GLU A 98 -41.46 4.00 -32.34
N GLY A 99 -41.60 4.54 -33.57
CA GLY A 99 -41.33 3.80 -34.80
C GLY A 99 -39.86 3.42 -34.99
N CYS A 100 -38.91 4.09 -34.31
CA CYS A 100 -37.50 3.71 -34.34
C CYS A 100 -37.27 2.31 -33.77
N ASN A 101 -38.05 1.89 -32.75
CA ASN A 101 -37.92 0.57 -32.13
C ASN A 101 -38.18 -0.58 -33.10
N THR A 102 -39.07 -0.36 -34.08
CA THR A 102 -39.48 -1.34 -35.08
C THR A 102 -38.85 -1.10 -36.45
N ASN A 103 -37.94 -0.12 -36.54
CA ASN A 103 -37.33 0.33 -37.81
C ASN A 103 -38.37 0.80 -38.85
N SER A 104 -39.53 1.29 -38.38
CA SER A 104 -40.62 1.80 -39.21
C SER A 104 -40.48 3.28 -39.54
N THR A 105 -39.73 4.02 -38.72
CA THR A 105 -39.38 5.43 -38.97
C THR A 105 -38.28 5.53 -40.01
N PRO A 106 -38.49 6.16 -41.18
CA PRO A 106 -37.40 6.44 -42.11
C PRO A 106 -36.43 7.47 -41.51
N SER A 107 -35.11 7.30 -41.70
CA SER A 107 -34.11 8.26 -41.19
C SER A 107 -34.33 9.66 -41.74
N SER A 108 -34.77 9.74 -43.01
CA SER A 108 -35.14 10.98 -43.71
C SER A 108 -36.21 11.81 -42.99
N LEU A 109 -37.08 11.19 -42.16
CA LEU A 109 -38.05 11.92 -41.36
C LEU A 109 -37.39 12.72 -40.24
N LEU A 110 -36.45 12.10 -39.50
CA LEU A 110 -35.73 12.80 -38.44
C LEU A 110 -34.78 13.84 -39.03
N ASP A 111 -34.15 13.56 -40.17
CA ASP A 111 -33.32 14.52 -40.90
C ASP A 111 -34.15 15.74 -41.34
N ALA A 112 -35.36 15.52 -41.88
CA ALA A 112 -36.25 16.62 -42.25
C ALA A 112 -36.69 17.46 -41.04
N ILE A 113 -36.87 16.85 -39.85
CA ILE A 113 -37.17 17.58 -38.61
C ILE A 113 -35.95 18.38 -38.16
N VAL A 114 -34.74 17.81 -38.22
CA VAL A 114 -33.47 18.51 -37.94
C VAL A 114 -33.30 19.72 -38.83
N ASP A 115 -33.52 19.56 -40.13
CA ASP A 115 -33.36 20.65 -41.11
C ASP A 115 -34.43 21.74 -40.92
N LYS A 116 -35.68 21.37 -40.65
CA LYS A 116 -36.77 22.33 -40.41
C LYS A 116 -36.61 23.12 -39.11
N LEU A 117 -36.03 22.51 -38.09
CA LEU A 117 -35.70 23.17 -36.81
C LEU A 117 -34.31 23.82 -36.81
N GLU A 118 -33.57 23.70 -37.91
CA GLU A 118 -32.18 24.15 -38.03
C GLU A 118 -31.26 23.64 -36.90
N ALA A 119 -31.51 22.41 -36.42
CA ALA A 119 -30.77 21.83 -35.29
C ALA A 119 -29.26 21.61 -35.58
N ASN A 120 -28.83 21.79 -36.83
CA ASN A 120 -27.43 21.78 -37.23
C ASN A 120 -26.61 22.98 -36.69
N ASP A 121 -27.24 24.11 -36.40
CA ASP A 121 -26.61 25.32 -35.80
C ASP A 121 -27.39 25.74 -34.54
N TYR A 122 -27.58 24.78 -33.61
CA TYR A 122 -28.46 24.94 -32.44
C TYR A 122 -28.07 26.11 -31.50
N LEU A 123 -26.83 26.61 -31.60
CA LEU A 123 -26.33 27.72 -30.80
C LEU A 123 -26.95 29.06 -31.18
N ARG A 124 -27.29 29.24 -32.47
CA ARG A 124 -27.83 30.50 -32.97
C ARG A 124 -29.34 30.41 -33.06
N LYS A 125 -30.03 31.47 -32.61
CA LYS A 125 -31.45 31.63 -32.95
C LYS A 125 -31.53 32.04 -34.42
N LYS A 126 -31.66 31.06 -35.30
CA LYS A 126 -32.00 31.23 -36.71
C LYS A 126 -33.30 30.47 -36.95
N SER A 127 -34.12 30.98 -37.87
CA SER A 127 -35.40 30.43 -38.35
C SER A 127 -36.73 30.96 -37.78
N SER A 128 -37.73 30.75 -38.62
CA SER A 128 -39.14 31.15 -38.58
C SER A 128 -40.03 30.35 -37.62
N PHE A 129 -39.49 29.31 -36.95
CA PHE A 129 -40.24 28.42 -36.05
C PHE A 129 -39.66 28.50 -34.63
N ASP A 130 -40.30 29.28 -33.75
CA ASP A 130 -39.87 29.44 -32.36
C ASP A 130 -40.44 28.32 -31.47
N LEU A 131 -39.57 27.42 -31.01
CA LEU A 131 -39.96 26.27 -30.17
C LEU A 131 -40.38 26.72 -28.76
N GLY A 132 -39.72 27.73 -28.21
CA GLY A 132 -39.86 28.14 -26.81
C GLY A 132 -39.31 27.13 -25.79
N ALA A 133 -38.87 27.63 -24.64
CA ALA A 133 -38.22 26.84 -23.59
C ALA A 133 -39.10 25.68 -23.06
N ALA A 134 -40.40 25.92 -22.81
CA ALA A 134 -41.29 24.91 -22.23
C ALA A 134 -41.49 23.69 -23.14
N LYS A 135 -41.73 23.92 -24.45
CA LYS A 135 -41.90 22.83 -25.42
C LYS A 135 -40.60 22.13 -25.74
N ALA A 136 -39.47 22.84 -25.75
CA ALA A 136 -38.15 22.22 -25.89
C ALA A 136 -37.87 21.24 -24.75
N ASP A 137 -38.20 21.61 -23.51
CA ASP A 137 -38.06 20.78 -22.33
C ASP A 137 -39.00 19.55 -22.36
N ASP A 138 -40.24 19.70 -22.85
CA ASP A 138 -41.14 18.56 -23.12
C ASP A 138 -40.55 17.60 -24.17
N CYS A 139 -39.97 18.12 -25.25
CA CYS A 139 -39.33 17.31 -26.29
C CYS A 139 -38.11 16.55 -25.74
N ALA A 140 -37.27 17.20 -24.92
CA ALA A 140 -36.14 16.57 -24.26
C ALA A 140 -36.58 15.43 -23.30
N ARG A 141 -37.65 15.64 -22.52
CA ARG A 141 -38.24 14.61 -21.65
C ARG A 141 -38.75 13.41 -22.45
N THR A 142 -39.49 13.65 -23.53
CA THR A 142 -40.00 12.58 -24.40
C THR A 142 -38.86 11.81 -25.04
N LEU A 143 -37.80 12.50 -25.49
CA LEU A 143 -36.61 11.87 -26.04
C LEU A 143 -35.91 10.97 -25.00
N ALA A 144 -35.64 11.50 -23.81
CA ALA A 144 -35.04 10.73 -22.71
C ALA A 144 -35.86 9.49 -22.36
N LYS A 145 -37.18 9.64 -22.21
CA LYS A 145 -38.10 8.54 -21.89
C LYS A 145 -38.08 7.45 -22.96
N ARG A 146 -38.18 7.82 -24.25
CA ARG A 146 -38.20 6.85 -25.34
C ARG A 146 -36.86 6.14 -25.52
N LEU A 147 -35.75 6.84 -25.33
CA LEU A 147 -34.41 6.25 -25.34
C LEU A 147 -34.21 5.26 -24.21
N ASP A 148 -34.63 5.59 -22.99
CA ASP A 148 -34.54 4.71 -21.82
C ASP A 148 -35.43 3.45 -21.97
N GLU A 149 -36.67 3.63 -22.45
CA GLU A 149 -37.56 2.52 -22.75
C GLU A 149 -36.99 1.61 -23.84
N ALA A 150 -36.47 2.20 -24.93
CA ALA A 150 -35.86 1.45 -26.02
C ALA A 150 -34.64 0.67 -25.54
N ARG A 151 -33.78 1.31 -24.74
CA ARG A 151 -32.59 0.69 -24.17
C ARG A 151 -32.93 -0.50 -23.27
N THR A 152 -34.02 -0.41 -22.52
CA THR A 152 -34.47 -1.47 -21.61
C THR A 152 -35.16 -2.63 -22.35
N LYS A 153 -35.94 -2.31 -23.39
CA LYS A 153 -36.77 -3.30 -24.12
C LYS A 153 -36.02 -4.00 -25.25
N LEU A 154 -34.97 -3.40 -25.83
CA LEU A 154 -34.27 -3.90 -27.01
C LEU A 154 -32.90 -4.50 -26.65
N PRO A 155 -32.70 -5.83 -26.80
CA PRO A 155 -31.41 -6.48 -26.56
C PRO A 155 -30.27 -5.95 -27.45
N THR A 156 -30.60 -5.48 -28.67
CA THR A 156 -29.66 -4.96 -29.67
C THR A 156 -29.93 -3.49 -29.98
N PHE A 157 -30.14 -2.67 -28.94
CA PHE A 157 -30.45 -1.23 -29.06
C PHE A 157 -29.62 -0.50 -30.13
N TYR A 158 -28.29 -0.60 -30.08
CA TYR A 158 -27.39 0.05 -31.05
C TYR A 158 -27.54 -0.49 -32.48
N ALA A 159 -27.88 -1.75 -32.69
CA ALA A 159 -28.08 -2.29 -34.04
C ALA A 159 -29.30 -1.68 -34.74
N ILE A 160 -30.32 -1.29 -33.96
CA ILE A 160 -31.55 -0.70 -34.46
C ILE A 160 -31.42 0.83 -34.53
N TRP A 161 -30.97 1.46 -33.45
CA TRP A 161 -30.99 2.91 -33.28
C TRP A 161 -29.78 3.64 -33.88
N SER A 162 -28.68 2.93 -34.19
CA SER A 162 -27.43 3.53 -34.72
C SER A 162 -27.65 4.45 -35.93
N ARG A 163 -28.56 4.08 -36.84
CA ARG A 163 -28.86 4.84 -38.06
C ARG A 163 -29.55 6.19 -37.81
N TYR A 164 -30.13 6.38 -36.62
CA TYR A 164 -30.84 7.61 -36.23
C TYR A 164 -30.00 8.50 -35.31
N MET A 165 -28.84 8.04 -34.83
CA MET A 165 -28.10 8.71 -33.74
C MET A 165 -27.63 10.12 -34.10
N ASP A 166 -27.25 10.41 -35.35
CA ASP A 166 -26.85 11.77 -35.73
C ASP A 166 -28.03 12.76 -35.62
N SER A 167 -29.17 12.43 -36.22
CA SER A 167 -30.36 13.27 -36.17
C SER A 167 -30.88 13.42 -34.72
N LEU A 168 -30.91 12.31 -33.95
CA LEU A 168 -31.36 12.32 -32.55
C LEU A 168 -30.48 13.17 -31.65
N THR A 169 -29.16 13.09 -31.80
CA THR A 169 -28.23 13.86 -30.95
C THR A 169 -28.24 15.34 -31.30
N ARG A 170 -28.45 15.72 -32.57
CA ARG A 170 -28.67 17.12 -32.97
C ARG A 170 -29.97 17.70 -32.39
N LEU A 171 -31.06 16.93 -32.47
CA LEU A 171 -32.33 17.32 -31.85
C LEU A 171 -32.19 17.42 -30.32
N ALA A 172 -31.47 16.48 -29.69
CA ALA A 172 -31.15 16.55 -28.26
C ALA A 172 -30.41 17.85 -27.91
N GLN A 173 -29.35 18.19 -28.66
CA GLN A 173 -28.59 19.43 -28.46
C GLN A 173 -29.50 20.65 -28.56
N LEU A 174 -30.37 20.73 -29.57
CA LEU A 174 -31.33 21.83 -29.71
C LEU A 174 -32.31 21.89 -28.52
N PHE A 175 -32.99 20.79 -28.22
CA PHE A 175 -34.01 20.74 -27.16
C PHE A 175 -33.44 21.06 -25.78
N LEU A 176 -32.20 20.65 -25.51
CA LEU A 176 -31.50 20.94 -24.26
C LEU A 176 -30.93 22.37 -24.22
N PHE A 177 -30.54 22.95 -25.38
CA PHE A 177 -29.93 24.27 -25.42
C PHE A 177 -30.95 25.41 -25.41
N VAL A 178 -32.12 25.24 -26.04
CA VAL A 178 -33.15 26.29 -26.14
C VAL A 178 -33.56 26.84 -24.75
N PRO A 179 -33.87 26.02 -23.72
CA PRO A 179 -34.18 26.54 -22.38
C PRO A 179 -33.03 27.34 -21.75
N ILE A 180 -31.78 26.94 -22.01
CA ILE A 180 -30.59 27.61 -21.50
C ILE A 180 -30.38 28.93 -22.23
N ARG A 181 -30.45 28.93 -23.55
CA ARG A 181 -30.30 30.14 -24.38
C ARG A 181 -31.34 31.20 -24.01
N ASP A 182 -32.59 30.79 -23.80
CA ASP A 182 -33.69 31.71 -23.58
C ASP A 182 -33.84 32.13 -22.10
N GLY A 183 -33.27 31.36 -21.16
CA GLY A 183 -33.41 31.57 -19.71
C GLY A 183 -32.12 31.92 -18.94
N TYR A 184 -30.95 31.85 -19.57
CA TYR A 184 -29.67 32.09 -18.89
C TYR A 184 -29.41 33.59 -18.62
N GLU A 185 -29.12 33.94 -17.36
CA GLU A 185 -28.76 35.29 -16.96
C GLU A 185 -27.32 35.35 -16.41
N PRO A 186 -26.39 36.09 -17.06
CA PRO A 186 -24.97 36.05 -16.71
C PRO A 186 -24.62 36.72 -15.36
N ASN A 187 -25.47 37.61 -14.85
CA ASN A 187 -25.17 38.44 -13.67
C ASN A 187 -25.77 37.89 -12.35
N GLN A 188 -26.19 36.63 -12.33
CA GLN A 188 -26.74 36.01 -11.12
C GLN A 188 -25.65 35.63 -10.11
N PRO A 189 -26.00 35.51 -8.81
CA PRO A 189 -25.10 34.97 -7.80
C PRO A 189 -24.60 33.57 -8.20
N VAL A 190 -23.32 33.29 -7.96
CA VAL A 190 -22.68 32.01 -8.34
C VAL A 190 -23.44 30.80 -7.80
N THR A 191 -23.99 30.86 -6.59
CA THR A 191 -24.78 29.77 -5.99
C THR A 191 -26.04 29.43 -6.78
N VAL A 192 -26.69 30.41 -7.40
CA VAL A 192 -27.85 30.20 -8.28
C VAL A 192 -27.40 29.56 -9.59
N LEU A 193 -26.34 30.08 -10.20
CA LEU A 193 -25.75 29.53 -11.42
C LEU A 193 -25.31 28.07 -11.24
N GLN A 194 -24.78 27.70 -10.07
CA GLN A 194 -24.42 26.30 -9.76
C GLN A 194 -25.63 25.39 -9.70
N ARG A 195 -26.71 25.82 -9.03
CA ARG A 195 -27.96 25.05 -8.94
C ARG A 195 -28.56 24.83 -10.33
N GLU A 196 -28.63 25.90 -11.13
CA GLU A 196 -29.13 25.81 -12.51
C GLU A 196 -28.24 24.89 -13.35
N CYS A 197 -26.92 25.03 -13.28
CA CYS A 197 -25.98 24.16 -13.97
C CYS A 197 -26.19 22.69 -13.59
N TYR A 198 -26.42 22.38 -12.32
CA TYR A 198 -26.72 21.03 -11.85
C TYR A 198 -28.04 20.50 -12.44
N GLU A 199 -29.11 21.29 -12.38
CA GLU A 199 -30.42 20.91 -12.92
C GLU A 199 -30.38 20.68 -14.43
N TYR A 200 -29.70 21.55 -15.18
CA TYR A 200 -29.52 21.37 -16.62
C TYR A 200 -28.64 20.15 -16.92
N PHE A 201 -27.54 19.96 -16.21
CA PHE A 201 -26.71 18.78 -16.38
C PHE A 201 -27.49 17.49 -16.10
N ALA A 202 -28.37 17.46 -15.11
CA ALA A 202 -29.23 16.31 -14.84
C ALA A 202 -30.16 15.98 -16.02
N ARG A 203 -30.71 17.01 -16.70
CA ARG A 203 -31.53 16.81 -17.92
C ARG A 203 -30.68 16.28 -19.08
N VAL A 204 -29.48 16.82 -19.27
CA VAL A 204 -28.54 16.34 -20.30
C VAL A 204 -28.18 14.87 -20.02
N ALA A 205 -27.84 14.55 -18.77
CA ALA A 205 -27.55 13.19 -18.35
C ALA A 205 -28.76 12.26 -18.58
N ALA A 206 -30.00 12.71 -18.34
CA ALA A 206 -31.19 11.89 -18.60
C ALA A 206 -31.36 11.54 -20.10
N VAL A 207 -31.03 12.46 -21.01
CA VAL A 207 -31.12 12.20 -22.47
C VAL A 207 -29.96 11.34 -22.96
N PHE A 208 -28.73 11.61 -22.52
CA PHE A 208 -27.54 10.93 -23.05
C PHE A 208 -27.23 9.61 -22.34
N SER A 209 -27.61 9.40 -21.08
CA SER A 209 -27.29 8.18 -20.32
C SER A 209 -27.74 6.89 -21.00
N PRO A 210 -28.96 6.78 -21.56
CA PRO A 210 -29.37 5.57 -22.28
C PRO A 210 -28.45 5.21 -23.46
N LEU A 211 -27.72 6.19 -24.00
CA LEU A 211 -26.81 6.02 -25.13
C LEU A 211 -25.39 5.65 -24.67
N ILE A 212 -24.89 6.26 -23.60
CA ILE A 212 -23.47 6.18 -23.20
C ILE A 212 -23.21 5.41 -21.91
N ALA A 213 -24.19 5.30 -21.01
CA ALA A 213 -24.01 4.63 -19.74
C ALA A 213 -24.26 3.12 -19.90
N PRO A 214 -23.49 2.26 -19.23
CA PRO A 214 -23.84 0.86 -19.11
C PRO A 214 -25.14 0.72 -18.31
N TYR A 215 -25.90 -0.34 -18.58
CA TYR A 215 -27.09 -0.69 -17.80
C TYR A 215 -26.81 -1.82 -16.80
N SER A 216 -25.73 -2.58 -17.01
CA SER A 216 -25.29 -3.66 -16.14
C SER A 216 -23.76 -3.67 -16.04
N PRO A 217 -23.17 -4.20 -14.95
CA PRO A 217 -21.72 -4.18 -14.74
C PRO A 217 -20.94 -5.04 -15.74
N THR A 218 -21.63 -5.89 -16.49
CA THR A 218 -21.04 -6.92 -17.35
C THR A 218 -21.21 -6.63 -18.84
N HIS A 219 -22.07 -5.68 -19.23
CA HIS A 219 -22.37 -5.39 -20.62
C HIS A 219 -22.18 -3.92 -20.96
N PRO A 220 -21.22 -3.57 -21.84
CA PRO A 220 -21.06 -2.21 -22.31
C PRO A 220 -22.30 -1.77 -23.12
N PRO A 221 -22.55 -0.45 -23.20
CA PRO A 221 -23.71 0.08 -23.92
C PRO A 221 -23.71 -0.27 -25.41
N PHE A 222 -22.52 -0.42 -26.00
CA PHE A 222 -22.33 -0.74 -27.40
C PHE A 222 -21.22 -1.78 -27.61
N SER A 223 -21.33 -2.54 -28.69
CA SER A 223 -20.29 -3.47 -29.17
C SER A 223 -19.21 -2.73 -29.97
N PRO A 224 -18.02 -3.33 -30.16
CA PRO A 224 -16.95 -2.74 -30.97
C PRO A 224 -17.37 -2.36 -32.40
N SER A 225 -18.30 -3.10 -33.00
CA SER A 225 -18.84 -2.80 -34.34
C SER A 225 -19.57 -1.46 -34.45
N HIS A 226 -19.96 -0.87 -33.32
CA HIS A 226 -20.69 0.40 -33.27
C HIS A 226 -19.84 1.55 -32.67
N GLU A 227 -18.51 1.39 -32.60
CA GLU A 227 -17.59 2.39 -32.03
C GLU A 227 -17.76 3.77 -32.69
N ASN A 228 -17.90 3.82 -34.02
CA ASN A 228 -18.05 5.10 -34.75
C ASN A 228 -19.31 5.86 -34.33
N GLN A 229 -20.43 5.16 -34.12
CA GLN A 229 -21.68 5.79 -33.69
C GLN A 229 -21.62 6.22 -32.23
N ALA A 230 -20.99 5.42 -31.36
CA ALA A 230 -20.76 5.82 -29.98
C ALA A 230 -19.86 7.07 -29.89
N MET A 231 -18.81 7.13 -30.73
CA MET A 231 -17.94 8.30 -30.86
C MET A 231 -18.71 9.54 -31.30
N LEU A 232 -19.63 9.42 -32.27
CA LEU A 232 -20.51 10.51 -32.69
C LEU A 232 -21.38 11.02 -31.53
N VAL A 233 -22.02 10.11 -30.80
CA VAL A 233 -22.88 10.48 -29.65
C VAL A 233 -22.07 11.23 -28.59
N LEU A 234 -20.87 10.73 -28.26
CA LEU A 234 -20.00 11.37 -27.27
C LEU A 234 -19.42 12.69 -27.78
N ASP A 235 -19.10 12.82 -29.07
CA ASP A 235 -18.67 14.09 -29.67
C ASP A 235 -19.76 15.16 -29.50
N ARG A 236 -21.03 14.82 -29.78
CA ARG A 236 -22.18 15.70 -29.59
C ARG A 236 -22.42 16.06 -28.12
N PHE A 237 -22.25 15.09 -27.22
CA PHE A 237 -22.32 15.32 -25.78
C PHE A 237 -21.24 16.31 -25.31
N ILE A 238 -19.99 16.14 -25.75
CA ILE A 238 -18.87 17.02 -25.39
C ILE A 238 -18.98 18.40 -26.02
N GLU A 239 -19.37 18.48 -27.29
CA GLU A 239 -19.67 19.73 -27.99
C GLU A 239 -20.74 20.53 -27.22
N PHE A 240 -21.83 19.87 -26.82
CA PHE A 240 -22.89 20.48 -26.04
C PHE A 240 -22.37 21.04 -24.72
N LEU A 241 -21.68 20.20 -23.92
CA LEU A 241 -21.16 20.61 -22.62
C LEU A 241 -20.14 21.75 -22.72
N SER A 242 -19.35 21.78 -23.79
CA SER A 242 -18.36 22.84 -24.03
C SER A 242 -19.02 24.16 -24.42
N ALA A 243 -20.18 24.12 -25.08
CA ALA A 243 -20.93 25.30 -25.50
C ALA A 243 -21.76 25.96 -24.39
N LEU A 244 -21.90 25.32 -23.23
CA LEU A 244 -22.67 25.88 -22.11
C LEU A 244 -22.01 27.14 -21.54
N HIS A 245 -22.80 28.22 -21.41
CA HIS A 245 -22.37 29.51 -20.87
C HIS A 245 -21.82 29.41 -19.43
N PHE A 246 -22.22 28.38 -18.66
CA PHE A 246 -21.71 28.15 -17.30
C PHE A 246 -20.19 27.96 -17.23
N ASN A 247 -19.52 27.50 -18.31
CA ASN A 247 -18.07 27.30 -18.34
C ASN A 247 -17.27 28.60 -18.14
N SER A 248 -17.81 29.75 -18.55
CA SER A 248 -17.16 31.06 -18.38
C SER A 248 -17.57 31.77 -17.09
N SER A 249 -18.72 31.41 -16.52
CA SER A 249 -19.38 32.20 -15.47
C SER A 249 -19.23 31.61 -14.07
N ILE A 250 -19.01 30.29 -13.96
CA ILE A 250 -18.74 29.64 -12.67
C ILE A 250 -17.22 29.60 -12.46
N PRO A 251 -16.69 30.22 -11.39
CA PRO A 251 -15.26 30.21 -11.14
C PRO A 251 -14.73 28.80 -10.79
N PRO A 252 -13.44 28.52 -11.05
CA PRO A 252 -12.79 27.30 -10.57
C PRO A 252 -12.88 27.20 -9.03
N GLY A 253 -12.99 25.97 -8.50
CA GLY A 253 -13.17 25.71 -7.06
C GLY A 253 -14.63 25.49 -6.63
N MET A 254 -15.57 25.89 -7.48
CA MET A 254 -17.01 25.67 -7.30
C MET A 254 -17.48 24.44 -8.09
N GLN A 255 -18.64 23.88 -7.72
CA GLN A 255 -19.29 22.85 -8.54
C GLN A 255 -19.60 23.42 -9.93
N ASN A 256 -18.92 22.89 -10.94
CA ASN A 256 -19.02 23.28 -12.35
C ASN A 256 -19.23 22.04 -13.24
N ILE A 257 -19.32 22.24 -14.55
CA ILE A 257 -19.57 21.17 -15.53
C ILE A 257 -18.56 20.02 -15.38
N GLN A 258 -17.26 20.31 -15.22
CA GLN A 258 -16.24 19.27 -15.10
C GLN A 258 -16.40 18.45 -13.82
N SER A 259 -16.76 19.08 -12.70
CA SER A 259 -17.06 18.36 -11.46
C SER A 259 -18.29 17.46 -11.58
N LEU A 260 -19.33 17.89 -12.32
CA LEU A 260 -20.54 17.13 -12.58
C LEU A 260 -20.27 15.96 -13.54
N VAL A 261 -19.46 16.19 -14.58
CA VAL A 261 -19.00 15.13 -15.49
C VAL A 261 -18.18 14.10 -14.73
N TRP A 262 -17.30 14.51 -13.82
CA TRP A 262 -16.54 13.57 -12.97
C TRP A 262 -17.49 12.74 -12.08
N GLN A 263 -18.45 13.39 -11.41
CA GLN A 263 -19.45 12.70 -10.60
C GLN A 263 -20.23 11.68 -11.43
N TYR A 264 -20.71 12.09 -12.61
CA TYR A 264 -21.40 11.22 -13.55
C TYR A 264 -20.52 10.06 -14.06
N TYR A 265 -19.25 10.34 -14.35
CA TYR A 265 -18.29 9.30 -14.74
C TYR A 265 -18.15 8.25 -13.64
N TYR A 266 -17.92 8.68 -12.40
CA TYR A 266 -17.77 7.79 -11.27
C TYR A 266 -19.03 6.97 -10.99
N GLU A 267 -20.20 7.62 -10.94
CA GLU A 267 -21.46 6.98 -10.54
C GLU A 267 -22.09 6.13 -11.65
N LYS A 268 -21.97 6.56 -12.92
CA LYS A 268 -22.73 6.00 -14.04
C LYS A 268 -21.88 5.42 -15.16
N LEU A 269 -20.66 5.89 -15.39
CA LEU A 269 -19.85 5.41 -16.54
C LEU A 269 -18.80 4.37 -16.13
N SER A 270 -18.26 4.46 -14.92
CA SER A 270 -17.10 3.69 -14.46
C SER A 270 -17.43 2.35 -13.79
N PHE A 271 -18.66 1.86 -13.89
CA PHE A 271 -19.11 0.69 -13.12
C PHE A 271 -18.96 -0.68 -13.83
N LEU A 272 -18.42 -0.72 -15.06
CA LEU A 272 -18.17 -1.99 -15.75
C LEU A 272 -16.95 -2.73 -15.17
N THR A 273 -17.04 -4.06 -15.12
CA THR A 273 -16.00 -4.92 -14.53
C THR A 273 -15.35 -5.89 -15.53
N HIS A 274 -15.98 -6.19 -16.68
CA HIS A 274 -15.46 -7.13 -17.68
C HIS A 274 -15.67 -6.63 -19.12
N GLY A 275 -14.78 -7.01 -20.05
CA GLY A 275 -14.90 -6.67 -21.47
C GLY A 275 -14.88 -5.15 -21.74
N THR A 276 -14.04 -4.44 -20.99
CA THR A 276 -14.16 -2.99 -20.74
C THR A 276 -13.38 -2.08 -21.68
N GLN A 277 -12.33 -2.61 -22.34
CA GLN A 277 -11.30 -1.79 -22.95
C GLN A 277 -11.83 -0.87 -24.07
N HIS A 278 -12.57 -1.41 -25.05
CA HIS A 278 -13.08 -0.60 -26.18
C HIS A 278 -14.01 0.52 -25.71
N TYR A 279 -14.81 0.27 -24.67
CA TYR A 279 -15.72 1.27 -24.11
C TYR A 279 -14.97 2.40 -23.40
N TYR A 280 -14.02 2.07 -22.51
CA TYR A 280 -13.26 3.11 -21.80
C TYR A 280 -12.30 3.87 -22.71
N ASP A 281 -11.74 3.22 -23.75
CA ASP A 281 -10.92 3.91 -24.76
C ASP A 281 -11.74 5.00 -25.50
N VAL A 282 -12.99 4.70 -25.84
CA VAL A 282 -13.93 5.66 -26.47
C VAL A 282 -14.28 6.81 -25.53
N LEU A 283 -14.61 6.51 -24.26
CA LEU A 283 -14.87 7.54 -23.26
C LEU A 283 -13.64 8.42 -23.02
N GLU A 284 -12.46 7.82 -22.86
CA GLU A 284 -11.21 8.54 -22.61
C GLU A 284 -10.90 9.51 -23.76
N ARG A 285 -11.01 9.07 -25.02
CA ARG A 285 -10.76 9.91 -26.20
C ARG A 285 -11.65 11.16 -26.25
N GLN A 286 -12.90 11.04 -25.81
CA GLN A 286 -13.88 12.12 -25.91
C GLN A 286 -13.89 13.00 -24.66
N LEU A 287 -14.04 12.41 -23.47
CA LEU A 287 -14.15 13.15 -22.21
C LEU A 287 -12.90 13.97 -21.89
N ILE A 288 -11.71 13.55 -22.37
CA ILE A 288 -10.48 14.30 -22.08
C ILE A 288 -10.40 15.66 -22.77
N ARG A 289 -11.25 15.91 -23.79
CA ARG A 289 -11.32 17.18 -24.52
C ARG A 289 -11.94 18.31 -23.70
N LEU A 290 -12.63 17.99 -22.60
CA LEU A 290 -13.16 19.00 -21.67
C LEU A 290 -12.02 19.78 -21.01
N ASN A 291 -12.30 21.01 -20.58
CA ASN A 291 -11.34 21.85 -19.87
C ASN A 291 -11.13 21.39 -18.42
N TRP A 292 -10.37 20.31 -18.23
CA TRP A 292 -10.07 19.75 -16.91
C TRP A 292 -9.26 20.68 -16.00
N GLN A 293 -8.70 21.79 -16.49
CA GLN A 293 -8.05 22.80 -15.64
C GLN A 293 -9.06 23.55 -14.76
N ALA A 294 -10.32 23.63 -15.18
CA ALA A 294 -11.41 24.20 -14.39
C ALA A 294 -11.87 23.25 -13.27
N PHE A 295 -11.47 21.97 -13.30
CA PHE A 295 -11.87 21.00 -12.28
C PHE A 295 -10.98 21.11 -11.04
N TRP A 296 -11.53 21.67 -9.98
CA TRP A 296 -10.87 21.75 -8.67
C TRP A 296 -11.55 20.74 -7.74
N PRO A 297 -11.00 19.51 -7.60
CA PRO A 297 -11.70 18.44 -6.92
C PRO A 297 -11.86 18.73 -5.43
N SER A 298 -13.07 18.53 -4.92
CA SER A 298 -13.32 18.46 -3.48
C SER A 298 -12.67 17.20 -2.88
N LYS A 299 -12.55 17.12 -1.55
CA LYS A 299 -12.07 15.90 -0.88
C LYS A 299 -12.90 14.67 -1.28
N HIS A 300 -14.22 14.82 -1.42
CA HIS A 300 -15.09 13.73 -1.87
C HIS A 300 -14.77 13.28 -3.31
N ALA A 301 -14.47 14.21 -4.20
CA ALA A 301 -14.05 13.89 -5.56
C ALA A 301 -12.73 13.11 -5.58
N ILE A 302 -11.74 13.47 -4.75
CA ILE A 302 -10.49 12.69 -4.64
C ILE A 302 -10.75 11.28 -4.11
N ILE A 303 -11.59 11.12 -3.08
CA ILE A 303 -11.97 9.80 -2.57
C ILE A 303 -12.67 8.96 -3.64
N SER A 304 -13.52 9.57 -4.48
CA SER A 304 -14.13 8.88 -5.60
C SER A 304 -13.12 8.48 -6.69
N MET A 305 -12.05 9.27 -6.91
CA MET A 305 -10.93 8.87 -7.79
C MET A 305 -10.19 7.67 -7.20
N GLU A 306 -9.91 7.71 -5.90
CA GLU A 306 -9.26 6.61 -5.20
C GLU A 306 -10.08 5.31 -5.30
N THR A 307 -11.38 5.41 -5.02
CA THR A 307 -12.32 4.28 -5.11
C THR A 307 -12.46 3.78 -6.55
N CYS A 308 -12.44 4.69 -7.53
CA CYS A 308 -12.45 4.34 -8.95
C CYS A 308 -11.23 3.49 -9.31
N LEU A 309 -10.03 3.90 -8.88
CA LEU A 309 -8.78 3.19 -9.15
C LEU A 309 -8.65 1.88 -8.37
N ASP A 310 -9.29 1.75 -7.20
CA ASP A 310 -9.20 0.58 -6.34
C ASP A 310 -10.22 -0.52 -6.70
N MET A 311 -11.45 -0.14 -7.01
CA MET A 311 -12.58 -1.08 -7.13
C MET A 311 -13.17 -1.21 -8.53
N ARG A 312 -12.82 -0.33 -9.49
CA ARG A 312 -13.37 -0.38 -10.85
C ARG A 312 -12.39 -1.04 -11.83
N SER A 313 -12.79 -1.12 -13.10
CA SER A 313 -11.94 -1.65 -14.16
C SER A 313 -10.57 -0.94 -14.21
N PRO A 314 -9.46 -1.67 -14.38
CA PRO A 314 -8.13 -1.08 -14.54
C PRO A 314 -8.03 -0.18 -15.79
N ASP A 315 -8.92 -0.34 -16.77
CA ASP A 315 -8.94 0.50 -17.98
C ASP A 315 -9.35 1.96 -17.67
N CYS A 316 -10.01 2.22 -16.52
CA CYS A 316 -10.33 3.57 -16.06
C CYS A 316 -9.06 4.38 -15.69
N ALA A 317 -7.97 3.72 -15.29
CA ALA A 317 -6.81 4.39 -14.71
C ALA A 317 -6.12 5.35 -15.70
N SER A 318 -6.12 5.02 -16.99
CA SER A 318 -5.56 5.89 -18.04
C SER A 318 -6.31 7.23 -18.12
N PHE A 319 -7.64 7.21 -18.06
CA PHE A 319 -8.43 8.45 -18.07
C PHE A 319 -8.24 9.26 -16.78
N VAL A 320 -8.24 8.60 -15.61
CA VAL A 320 -8.03 9.29 -14.33
C VAL A 320 -6.64 9.93 -14.26
N SER A 321 -5.58 9.26 -14.73
CA SER A 321 -4.23 9.84 -14.75
C SER A 321 -4.16 11.09 -15.63
N GLN A 322 -4.86 11.07 -16.76
CA GLN A 322 -4.96 12.19 -17.68
C GLN A 322 -5.68 13.39 -17.08
N ILE A 323 -6.75 13.17 -16.29
CA ILE A 323 -7.41 14.25 -15.53
C ILE A 323 -6.46 14.78 -14.47
N VAL A 324 -5.89 13.91 -13.62
CA VAL A 324 -5.01 14.31 -12.51
C VAL A 324 -3.82 15.13 -13.00
N ALA A 325 -3.23 14.79 -14.15
CA ALA A 325 -2.11 15.54 -14.71
C ALA A 325 -2.48 16.96 -15.22
N ARG A 326 -3.77 17.23 -15.47
CA ARG A 326 -4.26 18.51 -16.00
C ARG A 326 -4.84 19.45 -14.93
N ILE A 327 -5.06 18.97 -13.72
CA ILE A 327 -5.58 19.77 -12.60
C ILE A 327 -4.48 20.72 -12.09
N PRO A 328 -4.79 22.01 -11.83
CA PRO A 328 -3.81 22.99 -11.34
C PRO A 328 -3.57 22.84 -9.82
N TRP A 329 -2.96 21.73 -9.41
CA TRP A 329 -2.76 21.37 -8.00
C TRP A 329 -2.03 22.44 -7.19
N SER A 330 -1.06 23.14 -7.76
CA SER A 330 -0.32 24.20 -7.08
C SER A 330 -1.26 25.33 -6.62
N SER A 331 -2.15 25.79 -7.50
CA SER A 331 -3.12 26.85 -7.21
C SER A 331 -4.14 26.40 -6.16
N ILE A 332 -4.65 25.17 -6.28
CA ILE A 332 -5.63 24.60 -5.35
C ILE A 332 -5.04 24.52 -3.94
N LEU A 333 -3.85 23.93 -3.80
CA LEU A 333 -3.19 23.74 -2.51
C LEU A 333 -2.81 25.08 -1.85
N GLN A 334 -2.51 26.12 -2.63
CA GLN A 334 -2.25 27.47 -2.13
C GLN A 334 -3.51 28.17 -1.60
N SER A 335 -4.67 27.95 -2.23
CA SER A 335 -5.94 28.52 -1.77
C SER A 335 -6.55 27.86 -0.53
N MET A 336 -6.05 26.68 -0.13
CA MET A 336 -6.61 25.91 0.98
C MET A 336 -6.15 26.40 2.34
N HIS A 337 -7.08 26.39 3.31
CA HIS A 337 -6.79 26.61 4.73
C HIS A 337 -5.77 25.60 5.25
N GLU A 338 -4.86 26.04 6.13
CA GLU A 338 -3.75 25.22 6.60
C GLU A 338 -4.21 23.92 7.29
N ASP A 339 -5.29 23.97 8.06
CA ASP A 339 -5.78 22.81 8.83
C ASP A 339 -6.38 21.70 7.96
N SER A 340 -7.01 22.04 6.84
CA SER A 340 -7.65 21.05 5.95
C SER A 340 -6.68 20.46 4.92
N ARG A 341 -5.57 21.16 4.67
CA ARG A 341 -4.60 20.81 3.63
C ARG A 341 -3.93 19.44 3.83
N PRO A 342 -3.48 19.03 5.03
CA PRO A 342 -2.79 17.75 5.22
C PRO A 342 -3.67 16.56 4.84
N SER A 343 -4.93 16.54 5.29
CA SER A 343 -5.84 15.43 4.99
C SER A 343 -6.25 15.40 3.51
N TYR A 344 -6.35 16.56 2.86
CA TYR A 344 -6.56 16.63 1.41
C TYR A 344 -5.34 16.08 0.63
N MET A 345 -4.13 16.46 1.04
CA MET A 345 -2.88 15.95 0.47
C MET A 345 -2.73 14.44 0.68
N ALA A 346 -3.17 13.91 1.82
CA ALA A 346 -3.17 12.48 2.10
C ALA A 346 -4.03 11.70 1.09
N SER A 347 -5.27 12.16 0.84
CA SER A 347 -6.14 11.55 -0.17
C SER A 347 -5.54 11.65 -1.58
N LEU A 348 -4.97 12.82 -1.94
CA LEU A 348 -4.29 12.99 -3.23
C LEU A 348 -3.12 12.01 -3.39
N PHE A 349 -2.32 11.82 -2.34
CA PHE A 349 -1.21 10.88 -2.37
C PHE A 349 -1.69 9.43 -2.56
N GLY A 350 -2.80 9.04 -1.94
CA GLY A 350 -3.45 7.74 -2.17
C GLY A 350 -3.86 7.49 -3.62
N VAL A 351 -4.33 8.53 -4.33
CA VAL A 351 -4.60 8.49 -5.78
C VAL A 351 -3.30 8.33 -6.57
N LEU A 352 -2.28 9.15 -6.28
CA LEU A 352 -1.00 9.11 -7.00
C LEU A 352 -0.31 7.75 -6.90
N VAL A 353 -0.32 7.12 -5.72
CA VAL A 353 0.23 5.78 -5.49
C VAL A 353 -0.43 4.74 -6.41
N ARG A 354 -1.76 4.78 -6.57
CA ARG A 354 -2.50 3.87 -7.45
C ARG A 354 -2.28 4.17 -8.93
N LEU A 355 -2.11 5.44 -9.29
CA LEU A 355 -1.77 5.81 -10.66
C LEU A 355 -0.40 5.26 -11.05
N VAL A 356 0.62 5.37 -10.19
CA VAL A 356 1.98 4.91 -10.52
C VAL A 356 2.18 3.38 -10.42
N ALA A 357 1.18 2.65 -9.92
CA ALA A 357 1.22 1.20 -9.73
C ALA A 357 1.57 0.42 -11.01
N SER A 358 1.13 0.91 -12.17
CA SER A 358 1.41 0.32 -13.48
C SER A 358 1.76 1.39 -14.50
N SER A 359 2.77 1.15 -15.34
CA SER A 359 3.14 2.07 -16.42
C SER A 359 1.98 2.30 -17.39
N ARG A 360 1.14 1.29 -17.64
CA ARG A 360 -0.06 1.40 -18.48
C ARG A 360 -0.99 2.53 -18.04
N ASN A 361 -1.07 2.81 -16.73
CA ASN A 361 -1.98 3.81 -16.18
C ASN A 361 -1.57 5.24 -16.55
N TYR A 362 -0.30 5.52 -16.77
CA TYR A 362 0.21 6.89 -16.97
C TYR A 362 1.07 7.07 -18.22
N ASN A 363 1.20 6.05 -19.09
CA ASN A 363 2.03 6.14 -20.29
C ASN A 363 1.74 7.37 -21.16
N LYS A 364 0.46 7.77 -21.30
CA LYS A 364 0.03 8.94 -22.10
C LYS A 364 0.42 10.30 -21.47
N VAL A 365 0.68 10.35 -20.16
CA VAL A 365 0.96 11.58 -19.40
C VAL A 365 2.21 11.44 -18.51
N ARG A 366 3.13 10.54 -18.89
CA ARG A 366 4.29 10.17 -18.06
C ARG A 366 5.11 11.39 -17.64
N ALA A 367 5.40 12.30 -18.57
CA ALA A 367 6.19 13.50 -18.30
C ALA A 367 5.45 14.45 -17.34
N SER A 368 4.20 14.79 -17.66
CA SER A 368 3.38 15.71 -16.85
C SER A 368 3.09 15.17 -15.44
N LEU A 369 2.83 13.87 -15.31
CA LEU A 369 2.61 13.24 -14.00
C LEU A 369 3.89 13.20 -13.18
N LEU A 370 5.04 12.90 -13.79
CA LEU A 370 6.34 12.95 -13.12
C LEU A 370 6.68 14.37 -12.65
N GLU A 371 6.43 15.39 -13.47
CA GLU A 371 6.62 16.79 -13.11
C GLU A 371 5.72 17.21 -11.94
N LEU A 372 4.45 16.79 -11.95
CA LEU A 372 3.52 16.99 -10.85
C LEU A 372 4.04 16.34 -9.55
N ILE A 373 4.45 15.07 -9.59
CA ILE A 373 4.94 14.37 -8.41
C ILE A 373 6.25 15.00 -7.91
N LYS A 374 7.14 15.43 -8.81
CA LYS A 374 8.36 16.18 -8.44
C LYS A 374 8.01 17.49 -7.74
N SER A 375 7.08 18.29 -8.27
CA SER A 375 6.69 19.56 -7.63
C SER A 375 6.05 19.32 -6.26
N LEU A 376 5.21 18.30 -6.13
CA LEU A 376 4.63 17.86 -4.85
C LEU A 376 5.72 17.39 -3.88
N SER A 377 6.75 16.69 -4.35
CA SER A 377 7.86 16.22 -3.52
C SER A 377 8.70 17.34 -2.91
N LEU A 378 8.70 18.55 -3.50
CA LEU A 378 9.43 19.70 -2.98
C LEU A 378 8.76 20.33 -1.74
N ARG A 379 7.48 20.02 -1.50
CA ARG A 379 6.77 20.54 -0.33
C ARG A 379 7.37 20.05 0.98
N THR A 380 7.25 20.88 2.01
CA THR A 380 7.79 20.63 3.35
C THR A 380 6.71 20.25 4.37
N ASP A 381 5.42 20.45 4.05
CA ASP A 381 4.29 20.26 4.96
C ASP A 381 3.69 18.83 4.94
N TRP A 382 4.35 17.88 4.26
CA TRP A 382 3.93 16.48 4.23
C TRP A 382 3.91 15.80 5.62
N ASN A 383 4.78 16.23 6.52
CA ASN A 383 4.86 15.71 7.87
C ASN A 383 3.64 16.06 8.74
N ARG A 384 2.84 17.06 8.34
CA ARG A 384 1.59 17.46 9.02
C ARG A 384 0.43 16.49 8.79
N VAL A 385 0.55 15.51 7.89
CA VAL A 385 -0.46 14.45 7.70
C VAL A 385 -0.63 13.67 8.99
N SER A 386 -1.86 13.34 9.42
CA SER A 386 -2.06 12.64 10.70
C SER A 386 -1.61 11.18 10.65
N PRO A 387 -1.32 10.53 11.80
CA PRO A 387 -1.00 9.10 11.84
C PRO A 387 -2.12 8.20 11.26
N GLU A 388 -3.39 8.58 11.41
CA GLU A 388 -4.55 7.83 10.88
C GLU A 388 -4.57 7.87 9.34
N ASP A 389 -4.37 9.05 8.77
CA ASP A 389 -4.29 9.23 7.32
C ASP A 389 -3.05 8.50 6.75
N ALA A 390 -1.91 8.54 7.47
CA ALA A 390 -0.71 7.79 7.10
C ALA A 390 -0.94 6.26 7.10
N ALA A 391 -1.72 5.73 8.04
CA ALA A 391 -2.07 4.30 8.09
C ALA A 391 -2.97 3.88 6.91
N THR A 392 -3.88 4.76 6.49
CA THR A 392 -4.72 4.55 5.29
C THR A 392 -3.85 4.51 4.03
N ILE A 393 -2.92 5.46 3.90
CA ILE A 393 -1.95 5.52 2.81
C ILE A 393 -1.04 4.29 2.78
N ALA A 394 -0.54 3.83 3.93
CA ALA A 394 0.30 2.63 4.03
C ALA A 394 -0.38 1.39 3.41
N THR A 395 -1.69 1.27 3.59
CA THR A 395 -2.49 0.20 2.97
C THR A 395 -2.51 0.34 1.45
N ALA A 396 -2.66 1.56 0.92
CA ALA A 396 -2.60 1.82 -0.52
C ALA A 396 -1.21 1.54 -1.10
N VAL A 397 -0.14 2.00 -0.44
CA VAL A 397 1.27 1.80 -0.82
C VAL A 397 1.61 0.32 -0.88
N SER A 398 1.37 -0.39 0.22
CA SER A 398 1.67 -1.82 0.32
C SER A 398 0.87 -2.65 -0.68
N LYS A 399 -0.40 -2.32 -0.97
CA LYS A 399 -1.21 -3.07 -1.95
C LYS A 399 -0.86 -2.76 -3.40
N SER A 400 -0.65 -1.49 -3.74
CA SER A 400 -0.65 -1.02 -5.14
C SER A 400 0.73 -0.98 -5.78
N LEU A 401 1.80 -0.70 -5.01
CA LEU A 401 3.13 -0.60 -5.61
C LEU A 401 3.63 -1.97 -6.13
N PRO A 402 4.37 -2.00 -7.25
CA PRO A 402 4.89 -3.23 -7.84
C PRO A 402 5.97 -3.87 -6.97
N SER A 403 6.20 -5.18 -7.15
CA SER A 403 7.20 -5.96 -6.39
C SER A 403 8.61 -5.40 -6.45
N ASP A 404 8.98 -4.74 -7.56
CA ASP A 404 10.30 -4.15 -7.77
C ASP A 404 10.43 -2.72 -7.21
N SER A 405 9.44 -2.21 -6.48
CA SER A 405 9.44 -0.83 -5.97
C SER A 405 10.61 -0.53 -5.04
N LEU A 406 11.12 -1.51 -4.28
CA LEU A 406 12.28 -1.33 -3.40
C LEU A 406 13.62 -1.64 -4.09
N PRO A 407 13.81 -2.81 -4.72
CA PRO A 407 15.12 -3.17 -5.24
C PRO A 407 15.52 -2.41 -6.51
N ASN A 408 14.55 -1.99 -7.33
CA ASN A 408 14.81 -1.26 -8.58
C ASN A 408 13.62 -0.34 -8.95
N PRO A 409 13.38 0.74 -8.20
CA PRO A 409 12.25 1.63 -8.47
C PRO A 409 12.40 2.34 -9.81
N ALA A 410 11.30 2.40 -10.57
CA ALA A 410 11.18 3.38 -11.64
C ALA A 410 11.28 4.81 -11.08
N GLU A 411 11.76 5.77 -11.88
CA GLU A 411 11.95 7.17 -11.44
C GLU A 411 10.71 7.77 -10.78
N ILE A 412 9.52 7.52 -11.33
CA ILE A 412 8.28 8.06 -10.74
C ILE A 412 7.97 7.45 -9.36
N ILE A 413 8.31 6.17 -9.16
CA ILE A 413 8.14 5.47 -7.88
C ILE A 413 9.15 5.98 -6.86
N SER A 414 10.39 6.26 -7.26
CA SER A 414 11.40 6.80 -6.33
C SER A 414 10.99 8.19 -5.81
N VAL A 415 10.39 9.04 -6.64
CA VAL A 415 9.85 10.33 -6.16
C VAL A 415 8.63 10.15 -5.24
N ILE A 416 7.76 9.17 -5.52
CA ILE A 416 6.65 8.81 -4.61
C ILE A 416 7.18 8.34 -3.25
N GLN A 417 8.26 7.54 -3.23
CA GLN A 417 8.91 7.11 -1.99
C GLN A 417 9.52 8.27 -1.21
N VAL A 418 10.01 9.32 -1.87
CA VAL A 418 10.46 10.55 -1.20
C VAL A 418 9.31 11.23 -0.47
N ILE A 419 8.15 11.36 -1.11
CA ILE A 419 6.96 11.92 -0.46
C ILE A 419 6.51 11.02 0.70
N TRP A 420 6.48 9.70 0.49
CA TRP A 420 6.11 8.73 1.52
C TRP A 420 7.00 8.84 2.76
N ARG A 421 8.33 8.93 2.58
CA ARG A 421 9.29 9.17 3.65
C ARG A 421 8.99 10.47 4.41
N LYS A 422 8.63 11.56 3.73
CA LYS A 422 8.25 12.82 4.38
C LYS A 422 6.95 12.72 5.18
N ILE A 423 5.93 12.05 4.65
CA ILE A 423 4.66 11.78 5.37
C ILE A 423 4.94 11.02 6.66
N CYS A 424 5.84 10.04 6.59
CA CYS A 424 6.21 9.20 7.71
C CYS A 424 7.30 9.79 8.63
N CYS A 425 7.65 11.07 8.48
CA CYS A 425 8.63 11.74 9.32
C CYS A 425 10.04 11.10 9.27
N LEU A 426 10.45 10.58 8.11
CA LEU A 426 11.82 10.13 7.83
C LEU A 426 12.71 11.27 7.29
N VAL A 427 12.55 12.47 7.86
CA VAL A 427 13.37 13.63 7.51
C VAL A 427 14.39 13.86 8.63
N VAL A 428 15.62 14.17 8.24
CA VAL A 428 16.71 14.46 9.18
C VAL A 428 16.31 15.63 10.08
N ARG A 429 16.32 15.42 11.41
CA ARG A 429 16.04 16.41 12.50
C ARG A 429 14.57 16.71 12.82
N GLU A 430 13.62 15.83 12.55
CA GLU A 430 12.29 16.00 13.16
C GLU A 430 12.33 15.83 14.69
N PRO A 431 11.64 16.71 15.45
CA PRO A 431 11.57 16.58 16.89
C PRO A 431 10.81 15.31 17.29
N PHE A 432 11.28 14.68 18.37
CA PHE A 432 10.66 13.49 18.92
C PHE A 432 9.23 13.76 19.38
N SER A 433 8.27 12.96 18.89
CA SER A 433 6.89 12.94 19.38
C SER A 433 6.30 11.53 19.22
N HIS A 434 5.24 11.23 19.98
CA HIS A 434 4.50 9.98 19.85
C HIS A 434 3.94 9.79 18.42
N GLU A 435 3.46 10.86 17.79
CA GLU A 435 2.96 10.84 16.42
C GLU A 435 4.06 10.50 15.40
N THR A 436 5.23 11.13 15.53
CA THR A 436 6.42 10.86 14.71
C THR A 436 6.79 9.37 14.80
N LEU A 437 6.83 8.81 16.02
CA LEU A 437 7.17 7.41 16.24
C LEU A 437 6.14 6.46 15.63
N GLN A 438 4.84 6.77 15.76
CA GLN A 438 3.76 5.99 15.16
C GLN A 438 3.87 5.99 13.62
N LYS A 439 4.15 7.14 13.02
CA LYS A 439 4.36 7.29 11.56
C LYS A 439 5.59 6.52 11.05
N GLN A 440 6.70 6.55 11.78
CA GLN A 440 7.91 5.78 11.45
C GLN A 440 7.67 4.27 11.57
N THR A 441 6.87 3.85 12.56
CA THR A 441 6.43 2.45 12.72
C THR A 441 5.57 2.00 11.53
N ILE A 442 4.63 2.84 11.09
CA ILE A 442 3.81 2.61 9.90
C ILE A 442 4.69 2.46 8.65
N TRP A 443 5.71 3.32 8.50
CA TRP A 443 6.66 3.24 7.38
C TRP A 443 7.35 1.89 7.33
N ILE A 444 8.02 1.48 8.41
CA ILE A 444 8.74 0.20 8.43
C ILE A 444 7.84 -0.97 8.14
N ARG A 445 6.64 -1.00 8.72
CA ARG A 445 5.67 -2.08 8.45
C ARG A 445 5.31 -2.14 6.95
N THR A 446 5.17 -0.99 6.31
CA THR A 446 4.86 -0.87 4.89
C THR A 446 6.03 -1.33 4.01
N GLU A 447 7.25 -0.88 4.31
CA GLU A 447 8.47 -1.28 3.60
C GLU A 447 8.73 -2.79 3.74
N CYS A 448 8.55 -3.34 4.94
CA CYS A 448 8.60 -4.78 5.20
C CYS A 448 7.57 -5.55 4.35
N ALA A 449 6.34 -5.04 4.21
CA ALA A 449 5.32 -5.66 3.37
C ALA A 449 5.67 -5.61 1.87
N LEU A 450 6.25 -4.50 1.40
CA LEU A 450 6.73 -4.37 0.02
C LEU A 450 7.92 -5.31 -0.24
N LEU A 451 8.82 -5.44 0.72
CA LEU A 451 9.97 -6.33 0.64
C LEU A 451 9.56 -7.79 0.47
N LEU A 452 8.51 -8.24 1.18
CA LEU A 452 7.97 -9.59 1.06
C LEU A 452 7.27 -9.86 -0.29
N LYS A 453 6.95 -8.82 -1.06
CA LYS A 453 6.42 -8.96 -2.43
C LYS A 453 7.52 -9.09 -3.48
N ALA A 454 8.75 -8.69 -3.16
CA ALA A 454 9.87 -8.69 -4.09
C ALA A 454 10.38 -10.11 -4.37
N ASP A 455 11.13 -10.26 -5.48
CA ASP A 455 11.82 -11.50 -5.79
C ASP A 455 12.79 -11.88 -4.66
N THR A 456 12.78 -13.14 -4.24
CA THR A 456 13.59 -13.68 -3.13
C THR A 456 15.08 -13.32 -3.24
N ALA A 457 15.61 -13.27 -4.46
CA ALA A 457 17.01 -12.92 -4.74
C ALA A 457 17.35 -11.44 -4.48
N LYS A 458 16.39 -10.53 -4.58
CA LYS A 458 16.59 -9.08 -4.41
C LYS A 458 16.34 -8.62 -2.97
N ILE A 459 15.60 -9.40 -2.18
CA ILE A 459 15.26 -9.11 -0.78
C ILE A 459 16.50 -8.79 0.09
N PRO A 460 17.60 -9.57 0.07
CA PRO A 460 18.75 -9.31 0.95
C PRO A 460 19.37 -7.90 0.79
N ALA A 461 19.54 -7.43 -0.45
CA ALA A 461 20.11 -6.11 -0.73
C ALA A 461 19.19 -4.97 -0.26
N ALA A 462 17.89 -5.09 -0.54
CA ALA A 462 16.90 -4.10 -0.10
C ALA A 462 16.75 -4.09 1.44
N TYR A 463 16.80 -5.27 2.10
CA TYR A 463 16.79 -5.36 3.56
C TYR A 463 18.01 -4.65 4.17
N ASN A 464 19.20 -4.83 3.61
CA ASN A 464 20.40 -4.13 4.09
C ASN A 464 20.29 -2.60 3.95
N SER A 465 19.67 -2.11 2.87
CA SER A 465 19.35 -0.68 2.73
C SER A 465 18.38 -0.19 3.82
N LEU A 466 17.36 -0.98 4.16
CA LEU A 466 16.42 -0.64 5.24
C LEU A 466 17.11 -0.60 6.61
N ILE A 467 18.06 -1.50 6.88
CA ILE A 467 18.86 -1.45 8.13
C ILE A 467 19.62 -0.12 8.21
N SER A 468 20.24 0.31 7.10
CA SER A 468 20.98 1.58 7.04
C SER A 468 20.05 2.79 7.25
N ASP A 469 18.87 2.79 6.65
CA ASP A 469 17.87 3.86 6.84
C ASP A 469 17.42 3.96 8.31
N ILE A 470 17.12 2.84 8.97
CA ILE A 470 16.75 2.84 10.40
C ILE A 470 17.93 3.27 11.26
N ASN A 471 19.15 2.83 10.96
CA ASN A 471 20.33 3.27 11.70
C ASN A 471 20.47 4.80 11.65
N ALA A 472 20.30 5.40 10.48
CA ALA A 472 20.34 6.85 10.31
C ALA A 472 19.26 7.57 11.11
N LEU A 473 18.03 7.01 11.20
CA LEU A 473 16.99 7.55 12.07
C LEU A 473 17.37 7.43 13.55
N THR A 474 17.87 6.27 13.95
CA THR A 474 18.18 5.94 15.34
C THR A 474 19.25 6.88 15.90
N LEU A 475 20.25 7.23 15.08
CA LEU A 475 21.30 8.19 15.44
C LEU A 475 20.76 9.60 15.74
N ASN A 476 19.58 9.96 15.25
CA ASN A 476 18.95 11.26 15.47
C ASN A 476 17.91 11.25 16.60
N HIS A 477 17.64 10.09 17.21
CA HIS A 477 16.62 9.95 18.25
C HIS A 477 17.20 10.15 19.65
N SER A 478 16.53 10.98 20.47
CA SER A 478 16.93 11.25 21.85
C SER A 478 16.53 10.13 22.82
N ASN A 479 15.43 9.41 22.56
CA ASN A 479 14.95 8.31 23.39
C ASN A 479 14.98 6.97 22.64
N LEU A 480 16.11 6.29 22.76
CA LEU A 480 16.38 5.01 22.10
C LEU A 480 15.50 3.84 22.59
N ARG A 481 14.93 3.92 23.80
CA ARG A 481 14.04 2.87 24.33
C ARG A 481 12.67 2.93 23.67
N GLU A 482 12.08 4.11 23.57
CA GLU A 482 10.81 4.30 22.87
C GLU A 482 10.95 4.00 21.37
N PHE A 483 12.07 4.38 20.76
CA PHE A 483 12.38 4.04 19.37
C PHE A 483 12.48 2.52 19.11
N GLY A 484 12.65 1.70 20.16
CA GLY A 484 12.69 0.24 20.06
C GLY A 484 11.48 -0.38 19.34
N VAL A 485 10.31 0.28 19.34
CA VAL A 485 9.13 -0.20 18.60
C VAL A 485 9.35 -0.25 17.09
N VAL A 486 10.13 0.68 16.52
CA VAL A 486 10.43 0.72 15.08
C VAL A 486 11.38 -0.42 14.70
N ILE A 487 12.40 -0.65 15.52
CA ILE A 487 13.39 -1.74 15.35
C ILE A 487 12.71 -3.11 15.47
N ARG A 488 11.76 -3.22 16.40
CA ARG A 488 10.93 -4.41 16.56
C ARG A 488 10.13 -4.74 15.30
N GLU A 489 9.56 -3.76 14.61
CA GLU A 489 8.83 -4.04 13.35
C GLU A 489 9.77 -4.56 12.25
N LEU A 490 11.01 -4.04 12.15
CA LEU A 490 11.97 -4.52 11.16
C LEU A 490 12.39 -5.97 11.42
N THR A 491 12.64 -6.33 12.68
CA THR A 491 13.04 -7.69 13.06
C THR A 491 11.86 -8.66 13.11
N ALA A 492 10.65 -8.17 13.38
CA ALA A 492 9.42 -8.96 13.31
C ALA A 492 9.09 -9.46 11.90
N LEU A 493 9.66 -8.85 10.85
CA LEU A 493 9.59 -9.35 9.48
C LEU A 493 9.92 -10.84 9.37
N TRP A 494 10.92 -11.32 10.14
CA TRP A 494 11.38 -12.70 10.06
C TRP A 494 10.31 -13.72 10.46
N LYS A 495 9.28 -13.31 11.23
CA LYS A 495 8.12 -14.15 11.57
C LYS A 495 7.32 -14.54 10.33
N ASN A 496 7.35 -13.70 9.29
CA ASN A 496 6.52 -13.84 8.08
C ASN A 496 7.26 -14.56 6.94
N ILE A 497 8.52 -14.97 7.16
CA ILE A 497 9.34 -15.63 6.14
C ILE A 497 9.19 -17.15 6.29
N THR A 498 8.66 -17.79 5.25
CA THR A 498 8.49 -19.25 5.20
C THR A 498 9.73 -19.98 4.68
N ASP A 499 10.53 -19.35 3.82
CA ASP A 499 11.79 -19.91 3.33
C ASP A 499 12.89 -19.78 4.39
N SER A 500 13.33 -20.93 4.93
CA SER A 500 14.35 -20.99 5.96
C SER A 500 15.71 -20.46 5.52
N LYS A 501 16.09 -20.61 4.24
CA LYS A 501 17.36 -20.09 3.71
C LYS A 501 17.35 -18.57 3.62
N LEU A 502 16.25 -17.99 3.14
CA LEU A 502 16.06 -16.55 3.14
C LEU A 502 16.09 -16.00 4.57
N GLY A 503 15.34 -16.62 5.48
CA GLY A 503 15.31 -16.22 6.89
C GLY A 503 16.70 -16.21 7.52
N GLU A 504 17.49 -17.27 7.31
CA GLU A 504 18.88 -17.35 7.80
C GLU A 504 19.78 -16.28 7.15
N SER A 505 19.60 -16.00 5.85
CA SER A 505 20.34 -14.93 5.16
C SER A 505 20.05 -13.55 5.76
N LEU A 506 18.79 -13.21 6.06
CA LEU A 506 18.44 -11.91 6.64
C LEU A 506 18.93 -11.75 8.08
N VAL A 507 18.83 -12.81 8.87
CA VAL A 507 19.39 -12.85 10.23
C VAL A 507 20.90 -12.65 10.20
N THR A 508 21.59 -13.31 9.26
CA THR A 508 23.03 -13.18 9.07
C THR A 508 23.39 -11.74 8.72
N LEU A 509 22.73 -11.14 7.73
CA LEU A 509 22.92 -9.74 7.35
C LEU A 509 22.74 -8.78 8.52
N TRP A 510 21.69 -8.97 9.33
CA TRP A 510 21.47 -8.16 10.53
C TRP A 510 22.66 -8.26 11.50
N THR A 511 23.10 -9.47 11.83
CA THR A 511 24.21 -9.68 12.78
C THR A 511 25.56 -9.19 12.25
N GLU A 512 25.81 -9.32 10.95
CA GLU A 512 27.00 -8.80 10.28
C GLU A 512 27.00 -7.27 10.27
N TYR A 513 25.86 -6.64 9.97
CA TYR A 513 25.71 -5.19 10.01
C TYR A 513 26.02 -4.63 11.41
N LEU A 514 25.47 -5.25 12.47
CA LEU A 514 25.72 -4.82 13.85
C LEU A 514 27.20 -4.98 14.24
N SER A 515 27.85 -6.06 13.79
CA SER A 515 29.27 -6.30 14.06
C SER A 515 30.18 -5.32 13.32
N ALA A 516 29.81 -4.91 12.10
CA ALA A 516 30.51 -3.89 11.33
C ALA A 516 30.29 -2.46 11.86
N ASN A 517 29.17 -2.23 12.56
CA ASN A 517 28.79 -0.92 13.09
C ASN A 517 28.58 -0.97 14.62
N PRO A 518 29.62 -1.28 15.42
CA PRO A 518 29.45 -1.54 16.85
C PRO A 518 29.02 -0.30 17.65
N THR A 519 29.26 0.91 17.14
CA THR A 519 28.82 2.17 17.75
C THR A 519 27.37 2.54 17.39
N SER A 520 26.71 1.77 16.53
CA SER A 520 25.31 1.98 16.19
C SER A 520 24.43 1.79 17.44
N PRO A 521 23.46 2.69 17.71
CA PRO A 521 22.51 2.48 18.79
C PRO A 521 21.61 1.26 18.56
N LEU A 522 21.51 0.76 17.31
CA LEU A 522 20.80 -0.48 16.99
C LEU A 522 21.34 -1.66 17.78
N VAL A 523 22.63 -1.68 18.13
CA VAL A 523 23.23 -2.78 18.90
C VAL A 523 22.53 -2.92 20.24
N LEU A 524 22.39 -1.83 21.02
CA LEU A 524 21.74 -1.86 22.33
C LEU A 524 20.23 -2.11 22.19
N SER A 525 19.54 -1.39 21.30
CA SER A 525 18.10 -1.57 21.11
C SER A 525 17.72 -2.96 20.57
N SER A 526 18.62 -3.66 19.87
CA SER A 526 18.40 -5.06 19.47
C SER A 526 18.35 -6.00 20.66
N THR A 527 19.16 -5.76 21.70
CA THR A 527 19.19 -6.62 22.90
C THR A 527 17.88 -6.56 23.69
N SER A 528 17.13 -5.45 23.59
CA SER A 528 15.84 -5.29 24.27
C SER A 528 14.66 -5.78 23.45
N THR A 529 14.76 -5.80 22.12
CA THR A 529 13.59 -6.01 21.23
C THR A 529 13.53 -7.40 20.60
N ILE A 530 14.66 -8.04 20.34
CA ILE A 530 14.71 -9.20 19.43
C ILE A 530 13.90 -10.41 19.89
N ILE A 531 13.85 -10.68 21.21
CA ILE A 531 13.16 -11.85 21.75
C ILE A 531 11.64 -11.68 21.61
N ASP A 532 11.10 -10.50 21.86
CA ASP A 532 9.68 -10.20 21.68
C ASP A 532 9.29 -10.04 20.20
N SER A 533 10.26 -9.70 19.36
CA SER A 533 10.06 -9.51 17.92
C SER A 533 9.79 -10.81 17.17
N LEU A 534 10.10 -11.99 17.72
CA LEU A 534 10.00 -13.30 17.04
C LEU A 534 8.94 -14.24 17.65
N ASN A 535 8.46 -15.22 16.86
CA ASN A 535 7.49 -16.21 17.32
C ASN A 535 8.13 -17.21 18.30
N SER A 536 7.32 -17.97 19.04
CA SER A 536 7.81 -18.90 20.06
C SER A 536 8.69 -20.02 19.49
N ASP A 537 8.40 -20.48 18.27
CA ASP A 537 9.17 -21.47 17.51
C ASP A 537 10.52 -20.91 17.02
N GLN A 538 10.63 -19.59 16.87
CA GLN A 538 11.85 -18.87 16.47
C GLN A 538 12.72 -18.41 17.66
N LEU A 539 12.39 -18.82 18.89
CA LEU A 539 13.12 -18.42 20.10
C LEU A 539 14.62 -18.73 20.01
N THR A 540 14.98 -19.86 19.41
CA THR A 540 16.39 -20.26 19.25
C THR A 540 17.17 -19.30 18.35
N THR A 541 16.54 -18.79 17.28
CA THR A 541 17.09 -17.75 16.42
C THR A 541 17.27 -16.44 17.18
N ALA A 542 16.26 -16.03 17.97
CA ALA A 542 16.34 -14.82 18.79
C ALA A 542 17.54 -14.85 19.73
N LEU A 543 17.72 -15.97 20.47
CA LEU A 543 18.83 -16.11 21.41
C LEU A 543 20.20 -16.12 20.72
N LYS A 544 20.31 -16.74 19.54
CA LYS A 544 21.55 -16.68 18.73
C LYS A 544 21.87 -15.26 18.29
N VAL A 545 20.86 -14.46 17.93
CA VAL A 545 21.05 -13.04 17.60
C VAL A 545 21.50 -12.27 18.83
N VAL A 546 20.89 -12.49 20.01
CA VAL A 546 21.34 -11.87 21.28
C VAL A 546 22.82 -12.16 21.54
N GLU A 547 23.26 -13.42 21.40
CA GLU A 547 24.67 -13.81 21.57
C GLU A 547 25.60 -12.99 20.67
N LYS A 548 25.25 -12.83 19.40
CA LYS A 548 26.02 -12.07 18.41
C LYS A 548 25.99 -10.57 18.70
N THR A 549 24.84 -10.03 19.11
CA THR A 549 24.68 -8.62 19.46
C THR A 549 25.50 -8.25 20.70
N ILE A 550 25.56 -9.11 21.72
CA ILE A 550 26.44 -8.92 22.88
C ILE A 550 27.90 -8.86 22.42
N GLY A 551 28.32 -9.80 21.55
CA GLY A 551 29.66 -9.78 20.95
C GLY A 551 29.96 -8.46 20.22
N ALA A 552 29.03 -7.99 19.38
CA ALA A 552 29.17 -6.73 18.64
C ALA A 552 29.27 -5.51 19.58
N TYR A 553 28.50 -5.46 20.66
CA TYR A 553 28.58 -4.39 21.65
C TYR A 553 29.99 -4.25 22.27
N PHE A 554 30.64 -5.36 22.59
CA PHE A 554 31.98 -5.35 23.18
C PHE A 554 33.12 -5.09 22.17
N LEU A 555 32.82 -4.87 20.89
CA LEU A 555 33.79 -4.29 19.96
C LEU A 555 34.00 -2.79 20.22
N ARG A 556 33.07 -2.12 20.91
CA ARG A 556 33.17 -0.71 21.30
C ARG A 556 34.27 -0.46 22.34
N THR A 557 34.86 0.73 22.31
CA THR A 557 35.93 1.13 23.25
C THR A 557 35.42 1.45 24.65
N ASP A 558 34.16 1.89 24.75
CA ASP A 558 33.46 2.35 25.95
C ASP A 558 32.48 1.30 26.52
N SER A 559 32.51 0.06 26.02
CA SER A 559 31.58 -1.00 26.41
C SER A 559 31.71 -1.38 27.89
N THR A 560 30.58 -1.53 28.59
CA THR A 560 30.51 -2.04 29.97
C THR A 560 29.39 -3.06 30.14
N TRP A 561 29.59 -4.03 31.04
CA TRP A 561 28.52 -4.97 31.41
C TRP A 561 27.33 -4.27 32.06
N ALA A 562 27.57 -3.22 32.85
CA ALA A 562 26.53 -2.47 33.55
C ALA A 562 25.54 -1.80 32.59
N GLU A 563 26.03 -1.12 31.54
CA GLU A 563 25.15 -0.52 30.52
C GLU A 563 24.35 -1.61 29.80
N LEU A 564 25.02 -2.67 29.31
CA LEU A 564 24.36 -3.76 28.59
C LEU A 564 23.23 -4.40 29.40
N LEU A 565 23.43 -4.63 30.70
CA LEU A 565 22.43 -5.21 31.60
C LEU A 565 21.21 -4.32 31.82
N GLN A 566 21.36 -3.00 31.72
CA GLN A 566 20.22 -2.08 31.77
C GLN A 566 19.37 -2.16 30.48
N TRP A 567 19.96 -2.57 29.36
CA TRP A 567 19.31 -2.62 28.06
C TRP A 567 18.64 -3.95 27.77
N ILE A 568 19.29 -5.07 28.09
CA ILE A 568 18.76 -6.39 27.76
C ILE A 568 17.41 -6.66 28.43
N GLN A 569 16.48 -7.27 27.70
CA GLN A 569 15.17 -7.65 28.23
C GLN A 569 14.84 -9.10 27.88
N PHE A 570 14.49 -9.87 28.90
CA PHE A 570 13.93 -11.21 28.74
C PHE A 570 12.43 -11.20 29.07
N PRO A 571 11.55 -11.49 28.11
CA PRO A 571 10.11 -11.40 28.33
C PRO A 571 9.61 -12.41 29.37
N ASN A 572 8.86 -11.95 30.37
CA ASN A 572 8.40 -12.76 31.51
C ASN A 572 7.69 -14.06 31.06
N GLY A 573 6.83 -13.97 30.04
CA GLY A 573 6.11 -15.12 29.49
C GLY A 573 6.99 -16.18 28.81
N ARG A 574 8.27 -15.88 28.55
CA ARG A 574 9.22 -16.78 27.86
C ARG A 574 10.38 -17.23 28.73
N LEU A 575 10.51 -16.75 29.97
CA LEU A 575 11.65 -17.04 30.86
C LEU A 575 11.90 -18.55 31.05
N LYS A 576 10.84 -19.35 31.21
CA LYS A 576 10.96 -20.81 31.37
C LYS A 576 11.57 -21.48 30.13
N SER A 577 11.10 -21.11 28.93
CA SER A 577 11.59 -21.65 27.66
C SER A 577 13.02 -21.17 27.36
N ILE A 578 13.32 -19.91 27.68
CA ILE A 578 14.68 -19.34 27.57
C ILE A 578 15.64 -20.10 28.49
N LYS A 579 15.31 -20.24 29.78
CA LYS A 579 16.10 -21.02 30.74
C LYS A 579 16.31 -22.45 30.25
N SER A 580 15.23 -23.11 29.81
CA SER A 580 15.29 -24.48 29.31
C SER A 580 16.25 -24.62 28.14
N TYR A 581 16.23 -23.71 27.16
CA TYR A 581 17.18 -23.76 26.04
C TYR A 581 18.62 -23.50 26.49
N LEU A 582 18.85 -22.41 27.24
CA LEU A 582 20.20 -21.98 27.63
C LEU A 582 20.88 -22.98 28.58
N MET A 583 20.11 -23.67 29.44
CA MET A 583 20.61 -24.69 30.38
C MET A 583 20.58 -26.13 29.83
N THR A 584 20.16 -26.34 28.58
CA THR A 584 20.21 -27.68 27.96
C THR A 584 21.61 -27.95 27.44
N VAL A 585 22.27 -28.98 27.96
CA VAL A 585 23.62 -29.38 27.51
C VAL A 585 23.57 -29.79 26.03
N PRO A 586 24.34 -29.14 25.15
CA PRO A 586 24.46 -29.52 23.75
C PRO A 586 24.86 -30.99 23.58
N SER A 587 24.15 -31.69 22.70
CA SER A 587 24.46 -33.06 22.30
C SER A 587 24.38 -33.19 20.78
N THR A 588 24.85 -34.32 20.24
CA THR A 588 24.70 -34.62 18.81
C THR A 588 23.25 -34.84 18.40
N GLU A 589 22.34 -35.04 19.36
CA GLU A 589 20.94 -35.40 19.13
C GLU A 589 20.01 -34.18 19.21
N ASN A 590 20.34 -33.19 20.05
CA ASN A 590 19.40 -32.10 20.38
C ASN A 590 19.59 -30.80 19.57
N LYS A 591 20.58 -30.71 18.66
CA LYS A 591 20.89 -29.53 17.83
C LYS A 591 21.07 -28.21 18.63
N VAL A 592 21.18 -28.26 19.95
CA VAL A 592 21.35 -27.09 20.81
C VAL A 592 22.75 -26.53 20.61
N ILE A 593 22.85 -25.22 20.52
CA ILE A 593 24.13 -24.51 20.41
C ILE A 593 24.36 -23.79 21.74
N MET A 594 25.58 -23.89 22.25
CA MET A 594 25.99 -23.16 23.44
C MET A 594 26.04 -21.65 23.14
N LEU A 595 25.34 -20.86 23.96
CA LEU A 595 25.28 -19.40 23.88
C LEU A 595 25.82 -18.79 25.19
N PRO A 596 27.14 -18.81 25.40
CA PRO A 596 27.72 -18.54 26.71
C PRO A 596 27.54 -17.10 27.19
N LEU A 597 27.59 -16.09 26.30
CA LEU A 597 27.39 -14.70 26.70
C LEU A 597 25.92 -14.45 27.07
N THR A 598 25.00 -15.00 26.30
CA THR A 598 23.55 -14.92 26.54
C THR A 598 23.18 -15.61 27.86
N LEU A 599 23.75 -16.79 28.12
CA LEU A 599 23.54 -17.50 29.38
C LEU A 599 24.15 -16.73 30.55
N LYS A 600 25.36 -16.17 30.42
CA LYS A 600 25.95 -15.31 31.46
C LYS A 600 25.01 -14.15 31.81
N VAL A 601 24.50 -13.44 30.81
CA VAL A 601 23.60 -12.31 31.02
C VAL A 601 22.26 -12.75 31.62
N PHE A 602 21.72 -13.90 31.21
CA PHE A 602 20.51 -14.47 31.81
C PHE A 602 20.69 -14.75 33.32
N MET A 603 21.88 -15.23 33.72
CA MET A 603 22.23 -15.46 35.13
C MET A 603 22.35 -14.17 35.93
N ASP A 604 22.74 -13.07 35.30
CA ASP A 604 22.80 -11.75 35.94
C ASP A 604 21.43 -11.08 36.03
N TYR A 605 20.56 -11.32 35.03
CA TYR A 605 19.22 -10.75 34.96
C TYR A 605 18.27 -11.27 36.06
N GLY A 606 18.33 -12.58 36.36
CA GLY A 606 17.45 -13.23 37.34
C GLY A 606 17.89 -13.05 38.81
N GLY A 607 18.98 -12.33 39.07
CA GLY A 607 19.60 -12.26 40.39
C GLY A 607 20.30 -13.56 40.81
N ALA A 608 20.93 -13.55 42.00
CA ALA A 608 21.68 -14.68 42.54
C ALA A 608 20.76 -15.77 43.13
N VAL A 609 19.92 -16.40 42.30
CA VAL A 609 19.10 -17.54 42.73
C VAL A 609 19.95 -18.81 42.69
N ASP A 610 20.27 -19.36 43.87
CA ASP A 610 21.19 -20.51 44.02
C ASP A 610 20.82 -21.71 43.13
N ASN A 611 19.53 -22.06 43.01
CA ASN A 611 19.07 -23.16 42.16
C ASN A 611 19.52 -23.02 40.69
N ASN A 612 19.51 -21.80 40.14
CA ASN A 612 19.96 -21.58 38.77
C ASN A 612 21.47 -21.80 38.64
N PHE A 613 22.24 -21.50 39.68
CA PHE A 613 23.69 -21.69 39.68
C PHE A 613 24.11 -23.14 39.90
N PHE A 614 23.35 -23.93 40.66
CA PHE A 614 23.52 -25.38 40.70
C PHE A 614 23.28 -26.03 39.33
N GLU A 615 22.21 -25.61 38.63
CA GLU A 615 21.96 -26.05 37.25
C GLU A 615 23.08 -25.61 36.30
N LEU A 616 23.58 -24.37 36.43
CA LEU A 616 24.72 -23.87 35.66
C LEU A 616 25.99 -24.70 35.93
N HIS A 617 26.24 -25.07 37.18
CA HIS A 617 27.37 -25.92 37.54
C HIS A 617 27.30 -27.27 36.82
N HIS A 618 26.14 -27.94 36.90
CA HIS A 618 25.89 -29.19 36.19
C HIS A 618 26.07 -29.02 34.67
N TYR A 619 25.57 -27.93 34.10
CA TYR A 619 25.73 -27.59 32.68
C TYR A 619 27.20 -27.48 32.29
N VAL A 620 27.99 -26.72 33.05
CA VAL A 620 29.42 -26.47 32.78
C VAL A 620 30.24 -27.75 32.87
N VAL A 621 30.06 -28.58 33.91
CA VAL A 621 30.86 -29.81 34.07
C VAL A 621 30.49 -30.92 33.07
N SER A 622 29.35 -30.77 32.39
CA SER A 622 28.84 -31.74 31.42
C SER A 622 29.17 -31.39 29.96
N ILE A 623 29.66 -30.17 29.69
CA ILE A 623 29.92 -29.70 28.32
C ILE A 623 31.11 -30.45 27.69
N ARG A 624 30.99 -30.81 26.41
CA ARG A 624 32.09 -31.42 25.65
C ARG A 624 32.81 -30.39 24.77
N PRO A 625 34.11 -30.54 24.50
CA PRO A 625 34.89 -29.55 23.73
C PRO A 625 34.33 -29.21 22.36
N LYS A 626 33.76 -30.19 21.65
CA LYS A 626 33.16 -30.02 20.32
C LYS A 626 31.96 -29.07 20.27
N HIS A 627 31.35 -28.77 21.42
CA HIS A 627 30.17 -27.90 21.51
C HIS A 627 30.51 -26.47 21.95
N VAL A 628 31.78 -26.18 22.25
CA VAL A 628 32.26 -24.84 22.59
C VAL A 628 32.70 -24.12 21.31
N ASN A 629 31.81 -23.27 20.81
CA ASN A 629 32.04 -22.44 19.61
C ASN A 629 32.72 -21.11 19.93
N SER A 630 32.48 -20.55 21.13
CA SER A 630 33.14 -19.33 21.63
C SER A 630 33.90 -19.67 22.91
N GLU A 631 35.22 -19.83 22.80
CA GLU A 631 36.07 -20.20 23.94
C GLU A 631 36.20 -19.05 24.93
N SER A 632 36.35 -17.81 24.46
CA SER A 632 36.34 -16.62 25.32
C SER A 632 34.98 -16.40 25.97
N GLY A 633 33.88 -16.61 25.25
CA GLY A 633 32.55 -16.58 25.85
C GLY A 633 32.39 -17.63 26.97
N PHE A 634 32.89 -18.85 26.75
CA PHE A 634 32.89 -19.90 27.77
C PHE A 634 33.71 -19.51 29.01
N VAL A 635 34.88 -18.89 28.83
CA VAL A 635 35.68 -18.35 29.95
C VAL A 635 34.89 -17.30 30.74
N CYS A 636 34.16 -16.42 30.06
CA CYS A 636 33.31 -15.42 30.71
C CYS A 636 32.20 -16.09 31.56
N LEU A 637 31.53 -17.11 31.03
CA LEU A 637 30.50 -17.87 31.75
C LEU A 637 31.08 -18.61 32.95
N LEU A 638 32.24 -19.24 32.77
CA LEU A 638 32.95 -19.97 33.81
C LEU A 638 33.39 -19.03 34.95
N ALA A 639 33.90 -17.84 34.62
CA ALA A 639 34.23 -16.82 35.61
C ALA A 639 33.00 -16.43 36.43
N ARG A 640 31.83 -16.30 35.79
CA ARG A 640 30.59 -15.97 36.49
C ARG A 640 30.12 -17.07 37.45
N LEU A 641 30.25 -18.34 37.05
CA LEU A 641 30.00 -19.50 37.93
C LEU A 641 30.95 -19.47 39.13
N ILE A 642 32.24 -19.27 38.89
CA ILE A 642 33.27 -19.22 39.95
C ILE A 642 33.02 -18.07 40.91
N GLN A 643 32.61 -16.90 40.41
CA GLN A 643 32.27 -15.75 41.24
C GLN A 643 31.13 -16.09 42.21
N TRP A 644 30.08 -16.78 41.75
CA TRP A 644 29.02 -17.25 42.64
C TRP A 644 29.52 -18.31 43.64
N MET A 645 30.28 -19.31 43.17
CA MET A 645 30.84 -20.34 44.05
C MET A 645 31.73 -19.72 45.13
N ALA A 646 32.55 -18.73 44.79
CA ALA A 646 33.44 -18.05 45.71
C ALA A 646 32.69 -17.12 46.68
N ALA A 647 31.59 -16.48 46.24
CA ALA A 647 30.72 -15.70 47.12
C ALA A 647 29.93 -16.59 48.10
N ARG A 648 29.59 -17.81 47.68
CA ARG A 648 28.91 -18.81 48.53
C ARG A 648 29.87 -19.55 49.47
N SER A 649 31.14 -19.68 49.10
CA SER A 649 32.11 -20.46 49.89
C SER A 649 32.22 -20.04 51.38
N PRO A 650 32.17 -18.75 51.75
CA PRO A 650 32.15 -18.33 53.15
C PRO A 650 30.91 -18.75 53.95
N THR A 651 29.77 -18.99 53.28
CA THR A 651 28.50 -19.33 53.95
C THR A 651 28.37 -20.82 54.26
N LEU A 652 29.14 -21.68 53.58
CA LEU A 652 29.20 -23.13 53.87
C LEU A 652 29.82 -23.36 55.24
N PRO A 653 29.38 -24.31 56.09
CA PRO A 653 30.07 -24.62 57.35
C PRO A 653 31.52 -25.11 57.12
N THR A 654 32.35 -25.12 58.17
CA THR A 654 33.75 -25.58 58.07
C THR A 654 33.87 -27.00 57.54
N HIS A 655 32.89 -27.83 57.89
CA HIS A 655 32.65 -29.17 57.36
C HIS A 655 31.22 -29.25 56.82
N PHE A 656 31.06 -29.78 55.62
CA PHE A 656 29.77 -29.97 54.97
C PHE A 656 29.74 -31.30 54.21
N ALA A 657 28.55 -31.75 53.81
CA ALA A 657 28.40 -33.00 53.08
C ALA A 657 29.17 -32.92 51.75
N ALA A 658 29.91 -33.97 51.40
CA ALA A 658 30.67 -34.02 50.15
C ALA A 658 29.78 -33.84 48.89
N THR A 659 28.47 -34.09 49.01
CA THR A 659 27.48 -33.85 47.95
C THR A 659 27.20 -32.36 47.70
N ASP A 660 27.42 -31.50 48.68
CA ASP A 660 27.29 -30.05 48.55
C ASP A 660 28.58 -29.41 48.02
N ASP A 661 29.64 -30.20 47.84
CA ASP A 661 30.94 -29.75 47.35
C ASP A 661 30.98 -29.65 45.84
N LEU A 662 30.78 -28.44 45.35
CA LEU A 662 30.81 -28.12 43.92
C LEU A 662 32.24 -28.00 43.36
N LEU A 663 33.26 -27.91 44.21
CA LEU A 663 34.63 -27.64 43.78
C LEU A 663 35.33 -28.90 43.19
N PRO A 664 35.27 -30.10 43.81
CA PRO A 664 35.87 -31.31 43.25
C PRO A 664 35.31 -31.71 41.87
N PRO A 665 33.99 -31.69 41.60
CA PRO A 665 33.47 -31.98 40.26
C PRO A 665 33.99 -30.99 39.21
N LEU A 666 34.11 -29.71 39.56
CA LEU A 666 34.65 -28.69 38.68
C LEU A 666 36.14 -28.92 38.40
N ILE A 667 36.96 -29.20 39.43
CA ILE A 667 38.40 -29.50 39.28
C ILE A 667 38.59 -30.74 38.39
N ARG A 668 37.81 -31.81 38.60
CA ARG A 668 37.86 -33.02 37.74
C ARG A 668 37.52 -32.69 36.29
N PHE A 669 36.49 -31.87 36.08
CA PHE A 669 36.14 -31.39 34.74
C PHE A 669 37.30 -30.60 34.11
N LEU A 670 37.88 -29.63 34.81
CA LEU A 670 38.99 -28.81 34.30
C LEU A 670 40.24 -29.64 33.98
N SER A 671 40.58 -30.61 34.84
CA SER A 671 41.67 -31.55 34.62
C SER A 671 41.46 -32.41 33.38
N LYS A 672 40.22 -32.81 33.10
CA LYS A 672 39.86 -33.53 31.87
C LYS A 672 39.87 -32.60 30.65
N ALA A 673 39.28 -31.41 30.76
CA ALA A 673 39.14 -30.45 29.66
C ALA A 673 40.46 -29.81 29.23
N SER A 674 41.47 -29.77 30.11
CA SER A 674 42.81 -29.26 29.80
C SER A 674 43.73 -30.29 29.11
N LYS A 675 43.38 -31.58 29.11
CA LYS A 675 44.19 -32.64 28.49
C LYS A 675 43.91 -32.78 26.98
N ASP A 676 44.93 -33.19 26.24
CA ASP A 676 44.78 -33.63 24.86
C ASP A 676 44.59 -35.15 24.83
N GLU A 677 43.37 -35.62 24.61
CA GLU A 677 43.11 -37.06 24.40
C GLU A 677 43.17 -37.44 22.91
N SER A 678 43.63 -36.53 22.03
CA SER A 678 43.77 -36.85 20.61
C SER A 678 45.00 -37.74 20.38
N SER A 679 44.77 -39.02 20.09
CA SER A 679 45.83 -39.85 19.50
C SER A 679 46.06 -39.39 18.06
N PHE A 680 47.32 -39.31 17.63
CA PHE A 680 47.70 -38.90 16.27
C PHE A 680 46.91 -39.64 15.18
N LEU A 681 46.62 -40.93 15.40
CA LEU A 681 45.83 -41.77 14.49
C LEU A 681 44.34 -41.40 14.47
N THR A 682 43.76 -40.97 15.60
CA THR A 682 42.34 -40.56 15.66
C THR A 682 42.09 -39.19 15.02
N ALA A 683 43.08 -38.28 15.08
CA ALA A 683 43.01 -36.96 14.47
C ALA A 683 43.12 -37.00 12.93
N LEU A 684 43.82 -38.00 12.37
CA LEU A 684 44.01 -38.16 10.92
C LEU A 684 42.78 -38.76 10.21
N ILE A 685 41.99 -39.59 10.92
CA ILE A 685 40.85 -40.34 10.36
C ILE A 685 39.51 -39.63 10.64
N SER A 686 39.42 -38.83 11.70
CA SER A 686 38.20 -38.15 12.12
C SER A 686 38.41 -36.63 12.14
N SER A 687 37.74 -35.92 11.23
CA SER A 687 37.65 -34.45 11.21
C SER A 687 36.88 -33.83 12.40
N LYS A 688 36.62 -34.60 13.46
CA LYS A 688 35.84 -34.15 14.63
C LYS A 688 36.77 -33.50 15.66
N LYS A 689 36.44 -32.28 16.10
CA LYS A 689 37.09 -31.57 17.21
C LYS A 689 37.02 -32.40 18.50
N THR A 690 38.09 -33.10 18.86
CA THR A 690 38.16 -33.98 20.05
C THR A 690 38.65 -33.26 21.30
N SER A 691 39.39 -32.16 21.16
CA SER A 691 39.95 -31.37 22.26
C SER A 691 39.72 -29.86 22.08
N HIS A 692 39.85 -29.09 23.17
CA HIS A 692 39.84 -27.63 23.14
C HIS A 692 41.11 -27.07 22.49
N SER A 693 41.08 -25.81 22.06
CA SER A 693 42.29 -25.16 21.55
C SER A 693 43.40 -25.16 22.61
N GLN A 694 44.66 -25.10 22.17
CA GLN A 694 45.80 -24.99 23.09
C GLN A 694 45.65 -23.81 24.05
N LYS A 695 45.12 -22.68 23.56
CA LYS A 695 44.85 -21.48 24.36
C LYS A 695 43.89 -21.76 25.51
N LEU A 696 42.72 -22.32 25.19
CA LEU A 696 41.72 -22.63 26.21
C LEU A 696 42.21 -23.72 27.18
N ARG A 697 42.90 -24.76 26.69
CA ARG A 697 43.46 -25.81 27.56
C ARG A 697 44.41 -25.25 28.62
N VAL A 698 45.30 -24.34 28.23
CA VAL A 698 46.22 -23.69 29.17
C VAL A 698 45.47 -22.81 30.17
N VAL A 699 44.48 -22.03 29.73
CA VAL A 699 43.64 -21.23 30.64
C VAL A 699 42.91 -22.11 31.66
N LEU A 700 42.32 -23.23 31.22
CA LEU A 700 41.63 -24.18 32.11
C LEU A 700 42.61 -24.90 33.05
N GLN A 701 43.83 -25.18 32.61
CA GLN A 701 44.87 -25.80 33.44
C GLN A 701 45.39 -24.85 34.52
N ILE A 702 45.63 -23.58 34.18
CA ILE A 702 46.00 -22.54 35.16
C ILE A 702 44.89 -22.43 36.22
N LEU A 703 43.63 -22.40 35.78
CA LEU A 703 42.49 -22.34 36.69
C LEU A 703 42.39 -23.60 37.57
N GLU A 704 42.58 -24.79 37.01
CA GLU A 704 42.59 -26.05 37.75
C GLU A 704 43.65 -26.05 38.86
N LEU A 705 44.88 -25.64 38.53
CA LEU A 705 45.97 -25.55 39.48
C LEU A 705 45.65 -24.54 40.60
N TYR A 706 45.07 -23.39 40.24
CA TYR A 706 44.72 -22.37 41.23
C TYR A 706 43.59 -22.84 42.15
N LEU A 707 42.51 -23.41 41.61
CA LEU A 707 41.40 -23.93 42.41
C LEU A 707 41.87 -25.06 43.32
N THR A 708 42.75 -25.95 42.83
CA THR A 708 43.36 -27.00 43.64
C THR A 708 44.19 -26.44 44.79
N GLN A 709 44.94 -25.34 44.57
CA GLN A 709 45.68 -24.66 45.64
C GLN A 709 44.75 -24.10 46.73
N GLN A 710 43.50 -23.77 46.41
CA GLN A 710 42.51 -23.29 47.37
C GLN A 710 41.78 -24.40 48.14
N THR A 711 41.92 -25.66 47.73
CA THR A 711 41.30 -26.81 48.41
C THR A 711 42.07 -27.23 49.66
N ILE A 712 41.34 -27.49 50.76
CA ILE A 712 41.88 -27.97 52.04
C ILE A 712 41.61 -29.48 52.24
N GLY A 713 40.60 -30.03 51.56
CA GLY A 713 40.19 -31.43 51.56
C GLY A 713 38.72 -31.57 51.17
N ASP A 714 38.29 -32.79 50.83
CA ASP A 714 36.89 -33.05 50.44
C ASP A 714 35.92 -32.72 51.58
N GLY A 715 34.83 -32.01 51.28
CA GLY A 715 33.83 -31.62 52.28
C GLY A 715 34.32 -30.62 53.33
N LYS A 716 35.43 -29.92 53.04
CA LYS A 716 35.95 -28.81 53.85
C LYS A 716 35.84 -27.49 53.11
N ARG A 717 35.57 -26.42 53.86
CA ARG A 717 35.51 -25.06 53.29
C ARG A 717 36.84 -24.71 52.60
N PRO A 718 36.85 -24.22 51.35
CA PRO A 718 38.07 -23.78 50.68
C PRO A 718 38.65 -22.54 51.37
N ARG A 719 39.88 -22.14 50.99
CA ARG A 719 40.50 -20.90 51.49
C ARG A 719 39.62 -19.69 51.11
N CYS A 720 38.95 -19.11 52.10
CA CYS A 720 38.02 -17.97 51.93
C CYS A 720 38.59 -16.64 52.44
N GLU A 721 39.64 -16.67 53.26
CA GLU A 721 40.17 -15.49 53.96
C GLU A 721 41.65 -15.26 53.63
N ALA A 722 42.06 -13.99 53.66
CA ALA A 722 43.46 -13.60 53.62
C ALA A 722 44.26 -14.30 54.74
N ASN A 723 45.54 -14.59 54.48
CA ASN A 723 46.45 -15.30 55.39
C ASN A 723 46.07 -16.76 55.74
N SER A 724 45.03 -17.33 55.14
CA SER A 724 44.72 -18.76 55.33
C SER A 724 45.90 -19.62 54.84
N PRO A 725 46.34 -20.67 55.55
CA PRO A 725 47.50 -21.47 55.13
C PRO A 725 47.26 -22.18 53.80
N VAL A 726 48.28 -22.23 52.94
CA VAL A 726 48.27 -23.01 51.69
C VAL A 726 48.82 -24.39 51.95
N LEU A 727 47.97 -25.40 51.90
CA LEU A 727 48.37 -26.80 52.13
C LEU A 727 48.88 -27.49 50.86
N ASN A 728 48.44 -27.05 49.68
CA ASN A 728 48.72 -27.66 48.39
C ASN A 728 49.25 -26.63 47.38
N SER A 729 50.47 -26.13 47.58
CA SER A 729 51.06 -25.14 46.67
C SER A 729 51.25 -25.71 45.26
N ARG A 730 50.81 -24.96 44.24
CA ARG A 730 50.88 -25.36 42.81
C ARG A 730 51.80 -24.46 41.98
N ILE A 731 52.58 -23.59 42.62
CA ILE A 731 53.45 -22.63 41.94
C ILE A 731 54.58 -23.27 41.13
N SER A 732 55.16 -24.39 41.59
CA SER A 732 56.19 -25.12 40.84
C SER A 732 55.62 -25.66 39.53
N THR A 733 54.46 -26.33 39.60
CA THR A 733 53.75 -26.87 38.43
C THR A 733 53.34 -25.76 37.46
N LEU A 734 52.92 -24.58 37.95
CA LEU A 734 52.63 -23.43 37.10
C LEU A 734 53.88 -22.94 36.35
N LYS A 735 55.04 -22.86 37.03
CA LYS A 735 56.31 -22.44 36.43
C LYS A 735 56.79 -23.45 35.38
N GLU A 736 56.69 -24.74 35.65
CA GLU A 736 56.99 -25.80 34.68
C GLU A 736 56.08 -25.69 33.45
N LEU A 737 54.79 -25.44 33.64
CA LEU A 737 53.83 -25.23 32.55
C LEU A 737 54.18 -24.01 31.68
N ALA A 738 54.65 -22.92 32.31
CA ALA A 738 55.06 -21.70 31.63
C ALA A 738 56.34 -21.88 30.80
N GLN A 739 57.26 -22.76 31.24
CA GLN A 739 58.52 -23.07 30.56
C GLN A 739 58.35 -24.00 29.36
N HIS A 740 57.21 -24.69 29.25
CA HIS A 740 56.95 -25.61 28.15
C HIS A 740 56.90 -24.86 26.79
N LYS A 741 57.66 -25.35 25.80
CA LYS A 741 57.84 -24.67 24.49
C LYS A 741 56.50 -24.36 23.79
N SER A 742 55.49 -25.22 23.93
CA SER A 742 54.15 -25.03 23.35
C SER A 742 53.37 -23.84 23.93
N ASN A 743 53.79 -23.29 25.07
CA ASN A 743 53.07 -22.29 25.84
C ASN A 743 53.74 -20.91 25.83
N GLN A 744 54.87 -20.76 25.12
CA GLN A 744 55.65 -19.51 25.07
C GLN A 744 54.84 -18.31 24.59
N ASN A 745 53.89 -18.52 23.68
CA ASN A 745 52.98 -17.49 23.17
C ASN A 745 51.93 -17.00 24.19
N MET A 746 51.86 -17.62 25.38
CA MET A 746 50.96 -17.26 26.48
C MET A 746 51.72 -16.74 27.71
N SER A 747 52.99 -16.34 27.56
CA SER A 747 53.84 -15.83 28.66
C SER A 747 53.19 -14.70 29.46
N VAL A 748 52.46 -13.80 28.81
CA VAL A 748 51.71 -12.71 29.47
C VAL A 748 50.62 -13.26 30.40
N ALA A 749 49.87 -14.27 29.95
CA ALA A 749 48.84 -14.91 30.76
C ALA A 749 49.45 -15.63 31.98
N PHE A 750 50.59 -16.29 31.82
CA PHE A 750 51.34 -16.89 32.93
C PHE A 750 51.87 -15.85 33.91
N ASN A 751 52.39 -14.73 33.43
CA ASN A 751 52.85 -13.64 34.30
C ASN A 751 51.70 -13.07 35.14
N LYS A 752 50.52 -12.90 34.54
CA LYS A 752 49.29 -12.50 35.25
C LYS A 752 48.88 -13.54 36.29
N ALA A 753 48.82 -14.82 35.91
CA ALA A 753 48.48 -15.92 36.81
C ALA A 753 49.46 -16.04 38.00
N THR A 754 50.75 -15.83 37.77
CA THR A 754 51.81 -16.02 38.78
C THR A 754 51.60 -15.14 40.02
N VAL A 755 51.04 -13.95 39.87
CA VAL A 755 50.74 -13.05 40.99
C VAL A 755 49.80 -13.71 41.99
N TYR A 756 48.73 -14.35 41.51
CA TYR A 756 47.78 -15.12 42.31
C TYR A 756 48.42 -16.36 42.97
N PHE A 757 49.43 -16.90 42.29
CA PHE A 757 50.35 -17.96 42.72
C PHE A 757 51.12 -17.64 44.01
N VAL A 758 51.72 -16.45 44.01
CA VAL A 758 52.79 -16.08 44.94
C VAL A 758 52.24 -15.26 46.11
N GLN A 759 51.31 -14.35 45.86
CA GLN A 759 50.71 -13.50 46.90
C GLN A 759 49.59 -14.24 47.64
N VAL A 760 49.92 -15.40 48.21
CA VAL A 760 48.96 -16.31 48.86
C VAL A 760 48.28 -15.69 50.08
N ASP A 761 48.93 -14.71 50.72
CA ASP A 761 48.38 -13.97 51.85
C ASP A 761 47.22 -13.07 51.43
N THR A 762 47.20 -12.63 50.16
CA THR A 762 46.16 -11.77 49.58
C THR A 762 45.13 -12.57 48.79
N HIS A 763 45.57 -13.58 48.03
CA HIS A 763 44.72 -14.29 47.08
C HIS A 763 44.18 -15.62 47.63
N HIS A 764 42.86 -15.75 47.50
CA HIS A 764 42.07 -16.88 47.96
C HIS A 764 40.96 -17.21 46.93
N ILE A 765 39.98 -18.06 47.26
CA ILE A 765 38.96 -18.51 46.30
C ILE A 765 38.21 -17.36 45.61
N GLN A 766 38.01 -16.22 46.28
CA GLN A 766 37.35 -15.04 45.70
C GLN A 766 38.15 -14.38 44.58
N SER A 767 39.47 -14.58 44.54
CA SER A 767 40.32 -14.07 43.45
C SER A 767 40.24 -14.92 42.18
N ALA A 768 39.65 -16.12 42.22
CA ALA A 768 39.67 -17.07 41.10
C ALA A 768 38.98 -16.53 39.83
N ALA A 769 37.82 -15.89 39.98
CA ALA A 769 37.09 -15.31 38.85
C ALA A 769 37.88 -14.16 38.21
N LYS A 770 38.45 -13.26 39.03
CA LYS A 770 39.29 -12.15 38.58
C LYS A 770 40.51 -12.65 37.81
N MET A 771 41.24 -13.61 38.38
CA MET A 771 42.37 -14.26 37.72
C MET A 771 41.96 -14.83 36.35
N LEU A 772 40.85 -15.58 36.30
CA LEU A 772 40.36 -16.20 35.07
C LEU A 772 40.03 -15.17 33.98
N LEU A 773 39.43 -14.05 34.35
CA LEU A 773 39.14 -12.95 33.42
C LEU A 773 40.43 -12.28 32.92
N GLU A 774 41.41 -12.02 33.79
CA GLU A 774 42.69 -11.42 33.38
C GLU A 774 43.50 -12.31 32.42
N ILE A 775 43.62 -13.61 32.73
CA ILE A 775 44.30 -14.57 31.85
C ILE A 775 43.51 -14.79 30.56
N GLY A 776 42.17 -14.82 30.63
CA GLY A 776 41.30 -14.93 29.48
C GLY A 776 41.48 -13.74 28.53
N ARG A 777 41.41 -12.51 29.06
CA ARG A 777 41.55 -11.27 28.29
C ARG A 777 42.90 -11.20 27.59
N THR A 778 43.98 -11.56 28.26
CA THR A 778 45.32 -11.57 27.66
C THR A 778 45.49 -12.67 26.60
N THR A 779 44.72 -13.75 26.68
CA THR A 779 44.80 -14.90 25.75
C THR A 779 43.93 -14.73 24.50
N PHE A 780 42.72 -14.18 24.66
CA PHE A 780 41.71 -14.06 23.61
C PHE A 780 41.53 -12.64 23.08
N GLY A 781 41.83 -11.60 23.86
CA GLY A 781 41.73 -10.20 23.46
C GLY A 781 40.31 -9.59 23.53
N ASP A 782 39.28 -10.40 23.79
CA ASP A 782 37.89 -9.95 23.85
C ASP A 782 37.62 -9.03 25.05
N ARG A 783 36.98 -7.88 24.81
CA ARG A 783 36.69 -6.88 25.87
C ARG A 783 35.60 -7.30 26.86
N PHE A 784 34.72 -8.23 26.49
CA PHE A 784 33.74 -8.76 27.45
C PHE A 784 34.39 -9.57 28.58
N LEU A 785 35.70 -9.87 28.48
CA LEU A 785 36.51 -10.45 29.56
C LEU A 785 37.11 -9.41 30.51
N CYS A 786 36.75 -8.13 30.40
CA CYS A 786 37.09 -7.13 31.42
C CYS A 786 36.19 -7.30 32.65
N GLU A 787 36.66 -6.83 33.82
CA GLU A 787 35.92 -6.95 35.08
C GLU A 787 34.47 -6.45 34.97
N VAL A 788 33.60 -7.16 35.68
CA VAL A 788 32.18 -6.85 35.92
C VAL A 788 32.06 -5.71 36.92
#